data_AF-A0A9W8II53-F1
#
_entry.id   AF-A0A9W8II53-F1
#
_cell.length_a   1.000
_cell.length_b   1.000
_cell.length_c   1.000
_cell.angle_alpha   90.00
_cell.angle_beta   90.00
_cell.angle_gamma   90.00
#
_symmetry.space_group_name_H-M   'P 1'
#
loop_
_entity.id
_entity.type
_entity.pdbx_description
1 polymer ?
#
loop_
_entity_poly.entity_id
_entity_poly.type
_entity_poly.pdbx_seq_one_letter_code
_entity_poly.pdbx_strand_id
1 'polypeptide(L)'
;MPPDSPSTMQSPAGPSAGIQRAIDTLQITYNQSKEYSERRRQQSVLVARAAERQQLQSVLTTYGPERRQNQTELEARAAEYRQKQSVLVTRVAERHFDSALGQCNWEAVANELDTPLIECLDLFDATISTIKPRSLIENYGGWSRMDMEALERFIADYYVDTSTVDWTLAGAYMNVDPLECQRVGQGIFNEPINKVGYRRIRELRDSGLSWNDIYQYFLQYPSVTSLRSRVCWFKDNLDEGAAERLTAEWTDAEREQMRDLIEQQVDSTATSELVDIIKRELPDRPLSDIRQFSYQHIHELKTGRMVVALMAQLRDLVAEYGEDWDYIGEELGILPSRAQHNWITYGEDVAQNLGAESHPFAPGQQKDALSWSRWAVADDEILLNIVDGSTLCAAAKWEQASKVLGRSVIACKCRLSGINRDHSCTQATYDSQSLVTSEVQRQRESSGIVDWSQVSQATGLGLRECLELSQYDVGKARWHYDPDSFSQSMAERMTDSVREHYPAPVPVNYRAVSNYMWVTVEDCIRIHDMLQGKFKLTEADYERAAALRAQGLTFNEVARHLSPTLTGRNVSDALRRYSLPKPVREPISVDELDEISRLVDEYAGKYTVAELIDKIRTQLNLGNRLNCHSTVSLRIAAHPHYQTKIRDIDYNDLASRIAEGQTTVKLAAKELDVPRPALASRMQNIGSKPFSSKWTEEEIRKLIDYVQGCVSKPDFVYFSKVLGTKSSTQCSRKTFELKRKGVLPYPPTI
;
A
#
# COMPACT_ATOMS: atom_id res chain seq x y z
N MET A 1 -58.16 71.12 42.57
CA MET A 1 -59.08 71.39 43.70
C MET A 1 -59.81 70.09 44.04
N PRO A 2 -60.36 69.96 45.27
CA PRO A 2 -60.72 68.68 45.90
C PRO A 2 -62.24 68.36 45.73
N PRO A 3 -62.83 67.31 46.35
CA PRO A 3 -62.30 66.28 47.27
C PRO A 3 -62.48 64.85 46.67
N ASP A 4 -62.68 63.70 47.34
CA ASP A 4 -62.92 63.37 48.76
C ASP A 4 -62.58 61.89 49.12
N SER A 5 -62.95 61.45 50.32
CA SER A 5 -62.95 60.06 50.83
C SER A 5 -64.00 59.92 51.96
N PRO A 6 -64.25 58.75 52.59
CA PRO A 6 -64.08 57.35 52.18
C PRO A 6 -65.43 56.59 52.20
N SER A 7 -65.42 55.27 51.99
CA SER A 7 -66.43 54.38 52.61
C SER A 7 -65.90 52.96 52.81
N THR A 8 -66.02 52.45 54.03
CA THR A 8 -65.59 51.12 54.43
C THR A 8 -66.79 50.17 54.44
N MET A 9 -66.73 49.06 53.70
CA MET A 9 -67.63 47.93 53.91
C MET A 9 -66.82 46.69 54.28
N GLN A 10 -67.37 45.90 55.20
CA GLN A 10 -66.69 44.78 55.84
C GLN A 10 -66.76 43.52 54.96
N SER A 11 -65.64 42.84 54.75
CA SER A 11 -65.64 41.51 54.13
C SER A 11 -66.36 40.50 55.03
N PRO A 12 -67.20 39.61 54.48
CA PRO A 12 -67.76 38.50 55.24
C PRO A 12 -66.66 37.54 55.69
N ALA A 13 -66.88 36.84 56.81
CA ALA A 13 -65.87 35.97 57.42
C ALA A 13 -65.44 34.85 56.47
N GLY A 14 -64.12 34.71 56.27
CA GLY A 14 -63.55 33.56 55.57
C GLY A 14 -63.80 32.24 56.31
N PRO A 15 -63.78 31.09 55.62
CA PRO A 15 -64.04 29.80 56.24
C PRO A 15 -63.04 29.51 57.36
N SER A 16 -63.53 28.93 58.46
CA SER A 16 -62.72 28.57 59.62
C SER A 16 -61.47 27.78 59.21
N ALA A 17 -60.31 28.11 59.78
CA ALA A 17 -59.02 27.55 59.39
C ALA A 17 -58.90 26.02 59.54
N GLY A 18 -59.84 25.35 60.23
CA GLY A 18 -59.97 23.89 60.21
C GLY A 18 -60.49 23.33 58.88
N ILE A 19 -61.38 24.04 58.19
CA ILE A 19 -61.97 23.61 56.91
C ILE A 19 -60.91 23.61 55.81
N GLN A 20 -60.10 24.67 55.72
CA GLN A 20 -59.04 24.73 54.70
C GLN A 20 -58.02 23.60 54.89
N ARG A 21 -57.55 23.35 56.12
CA ARG A 21 -56.64 22.23 56.40
C ARG A 21 -57.24 20.87 56.05
N ALA A 22 -58.54 20.69 56.22
CA ALA A 22 -59.22 19.45 55.82
C ALA A 22 -59.23 19.28 54.29
N ILE A 23 -59.49 20.35 53.55
CA ILE A 23 -59.40 20.37 52.07
C ILE A 23 -57.97 20.07 51.63
N ASP A 24 -56.97 20.76 52.19
CA ASP A 24 -55.55 20.58 51.86
C ASP A 24 -55.09 19.13 52.13
N THR A 25 -55.51 18.55 53.25
CA THR A 25 -55.21 17.16 53.63
C THR A 25 -55.83 16.17 52.63
N LEU A 26 -57.11 16.34 52.29
CA LEU A 26 -57.80 15.49 51.32
C LEU A 26 -57.16 15.59 49.93
N GLN A 27 -56.72 16.78 49.52
CA GLN A 27 -56.04 17.00 48.24
C GLN A 27 -54.68 16.27 48.20
N ILE A 28 -53.92 16.29 49.30
CA ILE A 28 -52.65 15.55 49.43
C ILE A 28 -52.91 14.03 49.35
N THR A 29 -53.87 13.49 50.10
CA THR A 29 -54.20 12.06 50.08
C THR A 29 -54.71 11.61 48.70
N TYR A 30 -55.52 12.42 48.03
CA TYR A 30 -55.98 12.15 46.67
C TYR A 30 -54.82 12.07 45.67
N ASN A 31 -53.90 13.05 45.71
CA ASN A 31 -52.73 13.08 44.84
C ASN A 31 -51.81 11.87 45.07
N GLN A 32 -51.55 11.51 46.33
CA GLN A 32 -50.76 10.32 46.69
C GLN A 32 -51.42 9.02 46.21
N SER A 33 -52.75 8.89 46.36
CA SER A 33 -53.51 7.73 45.87
C SER A 33 -53.47 7.62 44.34
N LYS A 34 -53.61 8.76 43.63
CA LYS A 34 -53.49 8.82 42.18
C LYS A 34 -52.10 8.39 41.72
N GLU A 35 -51.05 8.97 42.29
CA GLU A 35 -49.66 8.67 41.92
C GLU A 35 -49.32 7.19 42.17
N TYR A 36 -49.74 6.63 43.31
CA TYR A 36 -49.59 5.20 43.59
C TYR A 36 -50.29 4.32 42.53
N SER A 37 -51.49 4.71 42.08
CA SER A 37 -52.21 3.99 41.03
C SER A 37 -51.52 4.06 39.65
N GLU A 38 -50.90 5.20 39.32
CA GLU A 38 -50.16 5.41 38.07
C GLU A 38 -48.83 4.64 38.08
N ARG A 39 -48.06 4.70 39.18
CA ARG A 39 -46.86 3.87 39.40
C ARG A 39 -47.20 2.37 39.28
N ARG A 40 -48.30 1.91 39.88
CA ARG A 40 -48.74 0.49 39.79
C ARG A 40 -49.13 0.08 38.36
N ARG A 41 -49.75 0.97 37.58
CA ARG A 41 -50.03 0.74 36.15
C ARG A 41 -48.75 0.64 35.32
N GLN A 42 -47.80 1.57 35.53
CA GLN A 42 -46.49 1.53 34.87
C GLN A 42 -45.73 0.23 35.17
N GLN A 43 -45.69 -0.19 36.45
CA GLN A 43 -45.11 -1.46 36.87
C GLN A 43 -45.71 -2.65 36.10
N SER A 44 -47.05 -2.69 35.95
CA SER A 44 -47.75 -3.75 35.23
C SER A 44 -47.41 -3.80 33.73
N VAL A 45 -47.23 -2.64 33.08
CA VAL A 45 -46.84 -2.56 31.66
C VAL A 45 -45.39 -3.02 31.46
N LEU A 46 -44.49 -2.68 32.40
CA LEU A 46 -43.10 -3.15 32.36
C LEU A 46 -43.00 -4.66 32.54
N VAL A 47 -43.77 -5.25 33.46
CA VAL A 47 -43.83 -6.71 33.66
C VAL A 47 -44.39 -7.42 32.41
N ALA A 48 -45.46 -6.89 31.79
CA ALA A 48 -46.00 -7.46 30.55
C ALA A 48 -44.98 -7.47 29.41
N ARG A 49 -44.27 -6.34 29.19
CA ARG A 49 -43.20 -6.24 28.19
C ARG A 49 -42.00 -7.13 28.49
N ALA A 50 -41.70 -7.39 29.76
CA ALA A 50 -40.63 -8.32 30.14
C ALA A 50 -40.98 -9.76 29.77
N ALA A 51 -42.23 -10.19 30.01
CA ALA A 51 -42.72 -11.51 29.61
C ALA A 51 -42.77 -11.68 28.08
N GLU A 52 -43.28 -10.68 27.36
CA GLU A 52 -43.27 -10.65 25.89
C GLU A 52 -41.85 -10.76 25.31
N ARG A 53 -40.89 -10.04 25.89
CA ARG A 53 -39.47 -10.11 25.52
C ARG A 53 -38.87 -11.49 25.79
N GLN A 54 -39.19 -12.13 26.92
CA GLN A 54 -38.76 -13.50 27.21
C GLN A 54 -39.33 -14.51 26.21
N GLN A 55 -40.61 -14.38 25.83
CA GLN A 55 -41.25 -15.27 24.86
C GLN A 55 -40.65 -15.11 23.45
N LEU A 56 -40.39 -13.87 23.00
CA LEU A 56 -39.69 -13.61 21.74
C LEU A 56 -38.26 -14.15 21.77
N GLN A 57 -37.56 -14.00 22.90
CA GLN A 57 -36.20 -14.50 23.06
C GLN A 57 -36.15 -16.04 23.05
N SER A 58 -37.14 -16.74 23.62
CA SER A 58 -37.22 -18.20 23.54
C SER A 58 -37.41 -18.70 22.10
N VAL A 59 -38.26 -18.03 21.30
CA VAL A 59 -38.46 -18.38 19.88
C VAL A 59 -37.18 -18.18 19.07
N LEU A 60 -36.45 -17.10 19.32
CA LEU A 60 -35.16 -16.83 18.67
C LEU A 60 -34.09 -17.87 19.03
N THR A 61 -34.06 -18.36 20.28
CA THR A 61 -33.15 -19.46 20.66
C THR A 61 -33.51 -20.80 20.00
N THR A 62 -34.77 -21.04 19.60
CA THR A 62 -35.15 -22.27 18.87
C THR A 62 -34.80 -22.20 17.38
N TYR A 63 -35.00 -21.05 16.72
CA TYR A 63 -34.69 -20.90 15.28
C TYR A 63 -33.19 -20.76 14.97
N GLY A 64 -32.38 -20.30 15.94
CA GLY A 64 -30.94 -20.09 15.77
C GLY A 64 -30.12 -21.36 15.45
N PRO A 65 -30.30 -22.49 16.16
CA PRO A 65 -29.66 -23.78 15.86
C PRO A 65 -29.98 -24.33 14.46
N GLU A 66 -31.26 -24.46 14.11
CA GLU A 66 -31.69 -25.09 12.85
C GLU A 66 -31.12 -24.35 11.63
N ARG A 67 -31.11 -23.01 11.64
CA ARG A 67 -30.52 -22.22 10.55
C ARG A 67 -29.02 -22.43 10.41
N ARG A 68 -28.31 -22.65 11.53
CA ARG A 68 -26.85 -22.92 11.52
C ARG A 68 -26.55 -24.30 10.96
N GLN A 69 -27.25 -25.33 11.41
CA GLN A 69 -27.10 -26.68 10.87
C GLN A 69 -27.34 -26.71 9.35
N ASN A 70 -28.44 -26.10 8.89
CA ASN A 70 -28.74 -26.01 7.46
C ASN A 70 -27.66 -25.26 6.65
N GLN A 71 -27.04 -24.22 7.23
CA GLN A 71 -25.93 -23.51 6.57
C GLN A 71 -24.67 -24.37 6.50
N THR A 72 -24.26 -25.01 7.59
CA THR A 72 -23.08 -25.89 7.60
C THR A 72 -23.27 -27.11 6.70
N GLU A 73 -24.48 -27.67 6.60
CA GLU A 73 -24.80 -28.73 5.64
C GLU A 73 -24.72 -28.25 4.18
N LEU A 74 -25.11 -27.00 3.88
CA LEU A 74 -24.96 -26.42 2.54
C LEU A 74 -23.50 -26.15 2.19
N GLU A 75 -22.71 -25.61 3.12
CA GLU A 75 -21.28 -25.34 2.95
C GLU A 75 -20.48 -26.64 2.77
N ALA A 76 -20.78 -27.68 3.55
CA ALA A 76 -20.18 -29.00 3.40
C ALA A 76 -20.52 -29.65 2.04
N ARG A 77 -21.78 -29.58 1.58
CA ARG A 77 -22.19 -30.09 0.27
C ARG A 77 -21.55 -29.29 -0.88
N ALA A 78 -21.37 -27.98 -0.73
CA ALA A 78 -20.68 -27.14 -1.72
C ALA A 78 -19.19 -27.50 -1.81
N ALA A 79 -18.51 -27.74 -0.68
CA ALA A 79 -17.12 -28.20 -0.66
C ALA A 79 -16.97 -29.59 -1.29
N GLU A 80 -17.86 -30.55 -0.94
CA GLU A 80 -17.88 -31.90 -1.53
C GLU A 80 -18.14 -31.85 -3.05
N TYR A 81 -19.01 -30.95 -3.51
CA TYR A 81 -19.28 -30.74 -4.93
C TYR A 81 -18.08 -30.14 -5.67
N ARG A 82 -17.46 -29.07 -5.13
CA ARG A 82 -16.24 -28.47 -5.71
C ARG A 82 -15.07 -29.46 -5.77
N GLN A 83 -14.90 -30.31 -4.75
CA GLN A 83 -13.90 -31.39 -4.77
C GLN A 83 -14.18 -32.42 -5.87
N LYS A 84 -15.44 -32.84 -6.05
CA LYS A 84 -15.84 -33.75 -7.14
C LYS A 84 -15.65 -33.13 -8.52
N GLN A 85 -15.97 -31.85 -8.70
CA GLN A 85 -15.68 -31.12 -9.94
C GLN A 85 -14.17 -31.06 -10.20
N SER A 86 -13.36 -30.72 -9.19
CA SER A 86 -11.89 -30.64 -9.32
C SER A 86 -11.27 -31.98 -9.77
N VAL A 87 -11.64 -33.08 -9.12
CA VAL A 87 -11.20 -34.44 -9.53
C VAL A 87 -11.67 -34.81 -10.94
N LEU A 88 -12.84 -34.34 -11.37
CA LEU A 88 -13.35 -34.54 -12.73
C LEU A 88 -12.56 -33.72 -13.75
N VAL A 89 -12.39 -32.42 -13.51
CA VAL A 89 -11.62 -31.48 -14.34
C VAL A 89 -10.19 -31.97 -14.53
N THR A 90 -9.48 -32.34 -13.45
CA THR A 90 -8.12 -32.87 -13.56
C THR A 90 -8.06 -34.13 -14.43
N ARG A 91 -9.00 -35.08 -14.28
CA ARG A 91 -9.07 -36.30 -15.12
C ARG A 91 -9.44 -36.03 -16.58
N VAL A 92 -10.12 -34.92 -16.87
CA VAL A 92 -10.44 -34.51 -18.25
C VAL A 92 -9.24 -33.81 -18.86
N ALA A 93 -8.57 -32.93 -18.11
CA ALA A 93 -7.29 -32.32 -18.50
C ALA A 93 -6.23 -33.37 -18.84
N GLU A 94 -6.09 -34.44 -18.04
CA GLU A 94 -5.19 -35.56 -18.31
C GLU A 94 -5.48 -36.29 -19.64
N ARG A 95 -6.74 -36.30 -20.11
CA ARG A 95 -7.11 -36.90 -21.41
C ARG A 95 -6.91 -35.96 -22.60
N HIS A 96 -6.92 -34.65 -22.36
CA HIS A 96 -6.65 -33.60 -23.36
C HIS A 96 -5.24 -33.02 -23.25
N PHE A 97 -4.34 -33.70 -22.53
CA PHE A 97 -2.93 -33.32 -22.40
C PHE A 97 -2.12 -33.89 -23.57
N ASP A 98 -1.58 -33.02 -24.41
CA ASP A 98 -0.62 -33.39 -25.44
C ASP A 98 0.77 -33.48 -24.81
N SER A 99 1.27 -34.71 -24.63
CA SER A 99 2.59 -34.96 -24.04
C SER A 99 3.78 -34.63 -24.96
N ALA A 100 3.55 -34.35 -26.26
CA ALA A 100 4.59 -33.93 -27.20
C ALA A 100 4.75 -32.40 -27.24
N LEU A 101 3.66 -31.65 -27.05
CA LEU A 101 3.67 -30.19 -26.85
C LEU A 101 3.90 -29.81 -25.36
N GLY A 102 3.54 -30.72 -24.45
CA GLY A 102 3.55 -30.52 -23.00
C GLY A 102 2.48 -29.52 -22.53
N GLN A 103 1.40 -29.36 -23.29
CA GLN A 103 0.28 -28.43 -23.04
C GLN A 103 -1.03 -29.23 -22.91
N CYS A 104 -2.02 -28.67 -22.21
CA CYS A 104 -3.39 -29.20 -22.19
C CYS A 104 -4.29 -28.37 -23.12
N ASN A 105 -5.15 -29.03 -23.89
CA ASN A 105 -6.18 -28.35 -24.68
C ASN A 105 -7.35 -27.97 -23.76
N TRP A 106 -7.18 -26.87 -23.03
CA TRP A 106 -8.14 -26.41 -22.02
C TRP A 106 -9.50 -26.04 -22.61
N GLU A 107 -9.55 -25.58 -23.86
CA GLU A 107 -10.78 -25.34 -24.60
C GLU A 107 -11.54 -26.66 -24.82
N ALA A 108 -10.86 -27.77 -25.13
CA ALA A 108 -11.49 -29.09 -25.22
C ALA A 108 -11.98 -29.60 -23.85
N VAL A 109 -11.23 -29.34 -22.77
CA VAL A 109 -11.66 -29.67 -21.39
C VAL A 109 -12.94 -28.91 -21.01
N ALA A 110 -12.99 -27.61 -21.26
CA ALA A 110 -14.15 -26.76 -21.02
C ALA A 110 -15.39 -27.21 -21.82
N ASN A 111 -15.20 -27.53 -23.11
CA ASN A 111 -16.27 -28.01 -23.98
C ASN A 111 -16.76 -29.43 -23.62
N GLU A 112 -15.91 -30.34 -23.15
CA GLU A 112 -16.36 -31.68 -22.71
C GLU A 112 -17.16 -31.61 -21.39
N LEU A 113 -16.88 -30.62 -20.54
CA LEU A 113 -17.50 -30.46 -19.22
C LEU A 113 -18.66 -29.45 -19.18
N ASP A 114 -18.99 -28.80 -20.30
CA ASP A 114 -19.98 -27.69 -20.37
C ASP A 114 -19.73 -26.62 -19.29
N THR A 115 -18.45 -26.34 -19.01
CA THR A 115 -17.96 -25.54 -17.88
C THR A 115 -17.02 -24.43 -18.41
N PRO A 116 -17.13 -23.16 -17.96
CA PRO A 116 -16.29 -22.08 -18.45
C PRO A 116 -14.78 -22.32 -18.27
N LEU A 117 -13.96 -21.88 -19.23
CA LEU A 117 -12.49 -22.09 -19.23
C LEU A 117 -11.84 -21.68 -17.90
N ILE A 118 -12.16 -20.50 -17.40
CA ILE A 118 -11.62 -19.96 -16.14
C ILE A 118 -12.05 -20.78 -14.92
N GLU A 119 -13.26 -21.34 -14.93
CA GLU A 119 -13.75 -22.22 -13.86
C GLU A 119 -13.05 -23.58 -13.91
N CYS A 120 -12.80 -24.15 -15.11
CA CYS A 120 -11.94 -25.32 -15.27
C CYS A 120 -10.51 -25.06 -14.75
N LEU A 121 -9.93 -23.88 -14.99
CA LEU A 121 -8.59 -23.54 -14.51
C LEU A 121 -8.54 -23.33 -12.97
N ASP A 122 -9.57 -22.74 -12.35
CA ASP A 122 -9.71 -22.59 -10.89
C ASP A 122 -10.04 -23.93 -10.17
N LEU A 123 -10.60 -24.89 -10.90
CA LEU A 123 -10.88 -26.25 -10.42
C LEU A 123 -9.73 -27.24 -10.63
N PHE A 124 -8.72 -26.92 -11.47
CA PHE A 124 -7.62 -27.85 -11.76
C PHE A 124 -6.69 -28.03 -10.55
N ASP A 125 -6.67 -29.25 -10.00
CA ASP A 125 -5.76 -29.61 -8.91
C ASP A 125 -4.50 -30.29 -9.45
N ALA A 126 -3.43 -29.49 -9.53
CA ALA A 126 -2.10 -29.94 -9.93
C ALA A 126 -1.40 -30.85 -8.89
N THR A 127 -1.93 -31.00 -7.67
CA THR A 127 -1.37 -31.89 -6.64
C THR A 127 -1.80 -33.35 -6.83
N ILE A 128 -2.96 -33.58 -7.46
CA ILE A 128 -3.47 -34.91 -7.82
C ILE A 128 -3.27 -35.25 -9.31
N SER A 129 -2.86 -34.29 -10.14
CA SER A 129 -2.64 -34.51 -11.58
C SER A 129 -1.32 -35.23 -11.86
N THR A 130 -1.33 -36.08 -12.90
CA THR A 130 -0.12 -36.61 -13.52
C THR A 130 0.54 -35.63 -14.50
N ILE A 131 -0.16 -34.55 -14.89
CA ILE A 131 0.40 -33.46 -15.70
C ILE A 131 1.44 -32.73 -14.86
N LYS A 132 2.68 -32.69 -15.35
CA LYS A 132 3.77 -31.92 -14.72
C LYS A 132 3.88 -30.54 -15.38
N PRO A 133 4.02 -29.44 -14.61
CA PRO A 133 4.42 -28.16 -15.14
C PRO A 133 5.72 -28.27 -15.93
N ARG A 134 5.76 -27.64 -17.10
CA ARG A 134 7.01 -27.47 -17.86
C ARG A 134 7.88 -26.45 -17.12
N SER A 135 9.15 -26.81 -16.91
CA SER A 135 10.20 -25.87 -16.52
C SER A 135 10.94 -25.47 -17.80
N LEU A 136 10.79 -24.20 -18.20
CA LEU A 136 11.45 -23.67 -19.41
C LEU A 136 12.70 -22.85 -19.07
N ILE A 137 13.05 -22.77 -17.77
CA ILE A 137 14.14 -21.96 -17.19
C ILE A 137 15.54 -22.35 -17.68
N GLU A 138 15.79 -23.63 -18.00
CA GLU A 138 17.15 -24.12 -18.27
C GLU A 138 17.79 -23.54 -19.54
N ASN A 139 16.99 -22.95 -20.45
CA ASN A 139 17.49 -22.08 -21.52
C ASN A 139 16.49 -20.94 -21.75
N TYR A 140 16.96 -19.68 -21.83
CA TYR A 140 16.13 -18.51 -22.13
C TYR A 140 15.44 -18.52 -23.52
N GLY A 141 15.64 -19.57 -24.33
CA GLY A 141 14.91 -19.85 -25.57
C GLY A 141 13.91 -21.01 -25.47
N GLY A 142 13.58 -21.49 -24.26
CA GLY A 142 12.66 -22.63 -24.05
C GLY A 142 11.19 -22.33 -24.37
N TRP A 143 10.79 -21.05 -24.35
CA TRP A 143 9.47 -20.62 -24.79
C TRP A 143 9.42 -20.51 -26.31
N SER A 144 8.59 -21.34 -26.96
CA SER A 144 8.40 -21.22 -28.41
C SER A 144 7.57 -19.96 -28.74
N ARG A 145 7.61 -19.56 -30.02
CA ARG A 145 6.72 -18.50 -30.53
C ARG A 145 5.24 -18.83 -30.29
N MET A 146 4.86 -20.11 -30.40
CA MET A 146 3.48 -20.55 -30.12
C MET A 146 3.11 -20.44 -28.64
N ASP A 147 4.04 -20.69 -27.71
CA ASP A 147 3.79 -20.49 -26.28
C ASP A 147 3.57 -19.01 -25.94
N MET A 148 4.33 -18.12 -26.58
CA MET A 148 4.16 -16.67 -26.39
C MET A 148 2.86 -16.14 -27.01
N GLU A 149 2.53 -16.56 -28.24
CA GLU A 149 1.26 -16.19 -28.90
C GLU A 149 0.03 -16.76 -28.15
N ALA A 150 0.13 -17.95 -27.55
CA ALA A 150 -0.92 -18.51 -26.70
C ALA A 150 -1.09 -17.76 -25.37
N LEU A 151 0.00 -17.40 -24.70
CA LEU A 151 -0.04 -16.63 -23.45
C LEU A 151 -0.56 -15.19 -23.68
N GLU A 152 -0.11 -14.52 -24.74
CA GLU A 152 -0.61 -13.19 -25.11
C GLU A 152 -2.12 -13.23 -25.37
N ARG A 153 -2.59 -14.23 -26.13
CA ARG A 153 -4.01 -14.44 -26.41
C ARG A 153 -4.83 -14.70 -25.16
N PHE A 154 -4.39 -15.62 -24.30
CA PHE A 154 -5.08 -15.91 -23.03
C PHE A 154 -5.20 -14.66 -22.15
N ILE A 155 -4.16 -13.82 -22.11
CA ILE A 155 -4.20 -12.57 -21.35
C ILE A 155 -5.16 -11.56 -22.00
N ALA A 156 -5.15 -11.42 -23.32
CA ALA A 156 -6.03 -10.49 -24.04
C ALA A 156 -7.52 -10.90 -24.02
N ASP A 157 -7.83 -12.19 -24.09
CA ASP A 157 -9.20 -12.70 -24.11
C ASP A 157 -9.85 -12.70 -22.71
N TYR A 158 -9.07 -12.77 -21.61
CA TYR A 158 -9.60 -12.91 -20.25
C TYR A 158 -9.27 -11.79 -19.25
N TYR A 159 -8.34 -10.86 -19.55
CA TYR A 159 -7.95 -9.79 -18.60
C TYR A 159 -7.98 -8.39 -19.23
N VAL A 160 -8.47 -7.42 -18.45
CA VAL A 160 -8.61 -6.01 -18.89
C VAL A 160 -7.28 -5.23 -18.79
N ASP A 161 -6.35 -5.70 -17.95
CA ASP A 161 -5.00 -5.14 -17.79
C ASP A 161 -4.03 -6.23 -17.33
N THR A 162 -2.83 -6.23 -17.90
CA THR A 162 -1.62 -6.91 -17.43
C THR A 162 -1.40 -6.87 -15.91
N SER A 163 -1.77 -5.77 -15.24
CA SER A 163 -1.65 -5.62 -13.78
C SER A 163 -2.68 -6.41 -12.97
N THR A 164 -3.70 -6.98 -13.63
CA THR A 164 -4.78 -7.78 -13.04
C THR A 164 -4.73 -9.26 -13.40
N VAL A 165 -3.69 -9.70 -14.13
CA VAL A 165 -3.53 -11.11 -14.54
C VAL A 165 -3.29 -12.00 -13.33
N ASP A 166 -4.12 -13.05 -13.21
CA ASP A 166 -3.84 -14.15 -12.30
C ASP A 166 -2.84 -15.11 -12.96
N TRP A 167 -1.60 -15.03 -12.49
CA TRP A 167 -0.49 -15.82 -13.01
C TRP A 167 -0.57 -17.30 -12.61
N THR A 168 -1.40 -17.67 -11.62
CA THR A 168 -1.70 -19.06 -11.31
C THR A 168 -2.60 -19.65 -12.40
N LEU A 169 -3.67 -18.94 -12.78
CA LEU A 169 -4.55 -19.37 -13.88
C LEU A 169 -3.81 -19.38 -15.23
N ALA A 170 -2.95 -18.38 -15.49
CA ALA A 170 -2.11 -18.37 -16.69
C ALA A 170 -1.04 -19.48 -16.69
N GLY A 171 -0.46 -19.80 -15.53
CA GLY A 171 0.46 -20.93 -15.35
C GLY A 171 -0.21 -22.28 -15.58
N ALA A 172 -1.43 -22.47 -15.06
CA ALA A 172 -2.24 -23.66 -15.31
C ALA A 172 -2.61 -23.79 -16.80
N TYR A 173 -3.05 -22.70 -17.45
CA TYR A 173 -3.37 -22.68 -18.88
C TYR A 173 -2.16 -23.10 -19.73
N MET A 174 -1.02 -22.45 -19.50
CA MET A 174 0.22 -22.71 -20.24
C MET A 174 0.99 -23.97 -19.80
N ASN A 175 0.53 -24.68 -18.76
CA ASN A 175 1.23 -25.76 -18.06
C ASN A 175 2.71 -25.41 -17.75
N VAL A 176 2.93 -24.34 -17.00
CA VAL A 176 4.25 -23.84 -16.54
C VAL A 176 4.15 -23.32 -15.11
N ASP A 177 5.28 -23.10 -14.45
CA ASP A 177 5.32 -22.41 -13.15
C ASP A 177 4.74 -20.97 -13.23
N PRO A 178 3.89 -20.52 -12.30
CA PRO A 178 3.31 -19.17 -12.29
C PRO A 178 4.33 -18.02 -12.30
N LEU A 179 5.49 -18.17 -11.66
CA LEU A 179 6.55 -17.15 -11.64
C LEU A 179 7.37 -17.16 -12.93
N GLU A 180 7.43 -18.28 -13.65
CA GLU A 180 7.93 -18.34 -15.03
C GLU A 180 6.93 -17.70 -16.01
N CYS A 181 5.64 -18.06 -15.92
CA CYS A 181 4.56 -17.42 -16.68
C CYS A 181 4.55 -15.91 -16.50
N GLN A 182 4.66 -15.44 -15.26
CA GLN A 182 4.76 -14.02 -14.93
C GLN A 182 5.99 -13.34 -15.54
N ARG A 183 7.17 -13.98 -15.51
CA ARG A 183 8.39 -13.40 -16.10
C ARG A 183 8.29 -13.28 -17.62
N VAL A 184 7.75 -14.27 -18.32
CA VAL A 184 7.63 -14.22 -19.79
C VAL A 184 6.46 -13.35 -20.22
N GLY A 185 5.31 -13.39 -19.55
CA GLY A 185 4.21 -12.45 -19.78
C GLY A 185 4.66 -11.01 -19.57
N GLN A 186 5.37 -10.71 -18.47
CA GLN A 186 6.01 -9.41 -18.29
C GLN A 186 7.01 -9.10 -19.41
N GLY A 187 7.76 -10.09 -19.92
CA GLY A 187 8.67 -9.94 -21.06
C GLY A 187 7.96 -9.51 -22.35
N ILE A 188 6.85 -10.16 -22.70
CA ILE A 188 5.99 -9.85 -23.85
C ILE A 188 5.49 -8.40 -23.74
N PHE A 189 4.89 -8.02 -22.61
CA PHE A 189 4.45 -6.64 -22.34
C PHE A 189 5.59 -5.66 -22.01
N ASN A 190 6.85 -6.05 -22.23
CA ASN A 190 8.04 -5.19 -22.13
C ASN A 190 8.73 -4.98 -23.48
N GLU A 191 8.10 -5.37 -24.60
CA GLU A 191 8.69 -5.33 -25.95
C GLU A 191 9.40 -3.98 -26.23
N PRO A 192 10.69 -3.99 -26.65
CA PRO A 192 11.42 -2.76 -26.88
C PRO A 192 10.78 -1.93 -28.00
N ILE A 193 10.58 -0.63 -27.73
CA ILE A 193 10.01 0.32 -28.69
C ILE A 193 10.84 0.27 -29.98
N ASN A 194 10.23 -0.14 -31.08
CA ASN A 194 10.92 -0.22 -32.37
C ASN A 194 11.11 1.16 -33.04
N LYS A 195 11.93 1.23 -34.12
CA LYS A 195 12.22 2.47 -34.89
C LYS A 195 10.97 3.17 -35.46
N VAL A 196 9.80 2.53 -35.51
CA VAL A 196 8.53 3.17 -35.93
C VAL A 196 7.82 3.75 -34.70
N GLY A 197 7.64 2.95 -33.65
CA GLY A 197 7.04 3.38 -32.38
C GLY A 197 7.74 4.60 -31.79
N TYR A 198 9.08 4.61 -31.75
CA TYR A 198 9.84 5.75 -31.24
C TYR A 198 9.61 7.03 -32.05
N ARG A 199 9.60 6.95 -33.39
CA ARG A 199 9.32 8.11 -34.25
C ARG A 199 7.92 8.65 -33.98
N ARG A 200 6.92 7.76 -33.86
CA ARG A 200 5.55 8.18 -33.57
C ARG A 200 5.40 8.80 -32.17
N ILE A 201 6.06 8.26 -31.15
CA ILE A 201 6.10 8.86 -29.81
C ILE A 201 6.76 10.24 -29.84
N ARG A 202 7.85 10.39 -30.60
CA ARG A 202 8.52 11.67 -30.80
C ARG A 202 7.64 12.70 -31.51
N GLU A 203 6.93 12.33 -32.58
CA GLU A 203 5.96 13.20 -33.26
C GLU A 203 4.87 13.71 -32.29
N LEU A 204 4.29 12.82 -31.48
CA LEU A 204 3.29 13.18 -30.47
C LEU A 204 3.87 14.07 -29.36
N ARG A 205 5.14 13.86 -28.99
CA ARG A 205 5.83 14.68 -27.99
C ARG A 205 6.22 16.06 -28.50
N ASP A 206 6.72 16.15 -29.73
CA ASP A 206 7.16 17.38 -30.39
C ASP A 206 5.93 18.24 -30.81
N SER A 207 4.77 17.62 -31.07
CA SER A 207 3.47 18.30 -31.21
C SER A 207 2.81 18.71 -29.89
N GLY A 208 3.41 18.36 -28.74
CA GLY A 208 3.12 18.94 -27.42
C GLY A 208 2.34 18.07 -26.44
N LEU A 209 1.95 16.85 -26.79
CA LEU A 209 1.16 15.96 -25.91
C LEU A 209 1.98 15.57 -24.65
N SER A 210 1.31 15.44 -23.50
CA SER A 210 1.99 14.98 -22.27
C SER A 210 2.23 13.47 -22.32
N TRP A 211 3.14 12.97 -21.49
CA TRP A 211 3.40 11.53 -21.38
C TRP A 211 2.14 10.71 -21.05
N ASN A 212 1.17 11.28 -20.34
CA ASN A 212 -0.11 10.62 -20.04
C ASN A 212 -1.02 10.51 -21.27
N ASP A 213 -0.99 11.52 -22.15
CA ASP A 213 -1.76 11.54 -23.40
C ASP A 213 -1.12 10.61 -24.44
N ILE A 214 0.21 10.68 -24.61
CA ILE A 214 0.98 9.78 -25.48
C ILE A 214 0.73 8.31 -25.09
N TYR A 215 0.68 8.02 -23.79
CA TYR A 215 0.44 6.68 -23.29
C TYR A 215 -0.90 6.06 -23.77
N GLN A 216 -1.92 6.88 -24.07
CA GLN A 216 -3.20 6.36 -24.59
C GLN A 216 -3.07 5.74 -26.00
N TYR A 217 -2.00 6.05 -26.73
CA TYR A 217 -1.68 5.45 -28.05
C TYR A 217 -0.68 4.28 -27.95
N PHE A 218 -0.20 3.97 -26.75
CA PHE A 218 0.85 2.97 -26.48
C PHE A 218 0.52 2.15 -25.22
N LEU A 219 -0.72 1.62 -25.18
CA LEU A 219 -1.28 0.88 -24.04
C LEU A 219 -0.65 -0.50 -23.83
N GLN A 220 0.12 -1.03 -24.79
CA GLN A 220 0.87 -2.28 -24.62
C GLN A 220 2.00 -2.19 -23.56
N TYR A 221 2.32 -0.97 -23.09
CA TYR A 221 3.24 -0.77 -21.97
C TYR A 221 2.47 -0.74 -20.64
N PRO A 222 2.93 -1.41 -19.56
CA PRO A 222 2.20 -1.46 -18.27
C PRO A 222 2.05 -0.11 -17.54
N SER A 223 2.73 0.97 -17.98
CA SER A 223 2.52 2.32 -17.43
C SER A 223 3.18 3.41 -18.27
N VAL A 224 2.73 4.65 -18.05
CA VAL A 224 3.40 5.89 -18.49
C VAL A 224 4.89 5.91 -18.12
N THR A 225 5.25 5.40 -16.94
CA THR A 225 6.63 5.32 -16.46
C THR A 225 7.44 4.30 -17.26
N SER A 226 6.87 3.11 -17.54
CA SER A 226 7.50 2.10 -18.39
C SER A 226 7.75 2.64 -19.80
N LEU A 227 6.70 3.18 -20.45
CA LEU A 227 6.78 3.83 -21.76
C LEU A 227 7.90 4.89 -21.79
N ARG A 228 7.91 5.82 -20.83
CA ARG A 228 8.93 6.88 -20.78
C ARG A 228 10.35 6.31 -20.60
N SER A 229 10.54 5.32 -19.73
CA SER A 229 11.85 4.68 -19.53
C SER A 229 12.32 3.96 -20.80
N ARG A 230 11.42 3.26 -21.50
CA ARG A 230 11.69 2.60 -22.79
C ARG A 230 12.05 3.62 -23.88
N VAL A 231 11.41 4.80 -23.92
CA VAL A 231 11.77 5.87 -24.88
C VAL A 231 13.11 6.49 -24.55
N CYS A 232 13.43 6.72 -23.27
CA CYS A 232 14.76 7.19 -22.86
C CYS A 232 15.83 6.17 -23.27
N TRP A 233 15.64 4.89 -22.94
CA TRP A 233 16.56 3.83 -23.35
C TRP A 233 16.73 3.79 -24.87
N PHE A 234 15.63 3.76 -25.65
CA PHE A 234 15.72 3.70 -27.10
C PHE A 234 16.36 4.96 -27.72
N LYS A 235 16.16 6.14 -27.13
CA LYS A 235 16.88 7.37 -27.53
C LYS A 235 18.39 7.24 -27.27
N ASP A 236 18.76 6.75 -26.11
CA ASP A 236 20.17 6.65 -25.68
C ASP A 236 20.93 5.55 -26.46
N ASN A 237 20.21 4.65 -27.14
CA ASN A 237 20.72 3.58 -28.01
C ASN A 237 20.47 3.82 -29.52
N LEU A 238 20.08 5.05 -29.92
CA LEU A 238 19.61 5.33 -31.30
C LEU A 238 20.67 5.82 -32.29
N ASP A 239 21.87 6.19 -31.81
CA ASP A 239 23.00 6.43 -32.72
C ASP A 239 23.40 5.10 -33.36
N GLU A 240 23.41 5.02 -34.69
CA GLU A 240 23.66 3.75 -35.38
C GLU A 240 25.12 3.30 -35.18
N GLY A 241 26.05 4.24 -35.04
CA GLY A 241 27.43 3.99 -34.58
C GLY A 241 27.59 3.85 -33.05
N ALA A 242 26.50 3.90 -32.27
CA ALA A 242 26.48 3.44 -30.88
C ALA A 242 26.00 1.98 -30.79
N ALA A 243 25.11 1.52 -31.68
CA ALA A 243 24.69 0.11 -31.73
C ALA A 243 25.86 -0.87 -31.90
N GLU A 244 26.82 -0.56 -32.77
CA GLU A 244 28.04 -1.37 -32.94
C GLU A 244 28.99 -1.29 -31.71
N ARG A 245 28.95 -0.18 -30.95
CA ARG A 245 29.71 0.02 -29.71
C ARG A 245 29.04 -0.56 -28.45
N LEU A 246 27.72 -0.77 -28.49
CA LEU A 246 26.95 -1.55 -27.51
C LEU A 246 27.28 -3.04 -27.62
N THR A 247 27.59 -3.53 -28.83
CA THR A 247 28.11 -4.89 -29.06
C THR A 247 29.62 -5.02 -28.91
N ALA A 248 30.36 -3.91 -28.84
CA ALA A 248 31.79 -3.96 -28.54
C ALA A 248 31.97 -4.28 -27.06
N GLU A 249 32.52 -5.46 -26.74
CA GLU A 249 32.80 -5.84 -25.36
C GLU A 249 33.63 -4.78 -24.64
N TRP A 250 33.47 -4.68 -23.31
CA TRP A 250 34.35 -3.87 -22.49
C TRP A 250 35.79 -4.40 -22.60
N THR A 251 36.73 -3.58 -23.04
CA THR A 251 38.16 -3.98 -22.97
C THR A 251 38.59 -4.04 -21.51
N ASP A 252 39.54 -4.90 -21.17
CA ASP A 252 39.95 -5.08 -19.77
C ASP A 252 40.47 -3.78 -19.14
N ALA A 253 41.09 -2.90 -19.95
CA ALA A 253 41.49 -1.56 -19.53
C ALA A 253 40.30 -0.64 -19.19
N GLU A 254 39.20 -0.69 -19.94
CA GLU A 254 37.99 0.07 -19.61
C GLU A 254 37.24 -0.50 -18.41
N ARG A 255 37.30 -1.84 -18.21
CA ARG A 255 36.76 -2.48 -17.00
C ARG A 255 37.54 -2.02 -15.77
N GLU A 256 38.87 -2.06 -15.84
CA GLU A 256 39.75 -1.63 -14.74
C GLU A 256 39.57 -0.15 -14.43
N GLN A 257 39.64 0.72 -15.44
CA GLN A 257 39.41 2.15 -15.27
C GLN A 257 38.01 2.44 -14.66
N MET A 258 37.00 1.61 -14.93
CA MET A 258 35.70 1.76 -14.28
C MET A 258 35.67 1.22 -12.84
N ARG A 259 36.41 0.15 -12.52
CA ARG A 259 36.59 -0.31 -11.12
C ARG A 259 37.24 0.78 -10.28
N ASP A 260 38.40 1.29 -10.72
CA ASP A 260 39.14 2.39 -10.09
C ASP A 260 38.21 3.58 -9.77
N LEU A 261 37.42 4.02 -10.76
CA LEU A 261 36.52 5.17 -10.63
C LEU A 261 35.30 4.89 -9.73
N ILE A 262 34.85 3.64 -9.63
CA ILE A 262 33.77 3.24 -8.72
C ILE A 262 34.29 3.17 -7.29
N GLU A 263 35.41 2.49 -7.06
CA GLU A 263 36.00 2.24 -5.74
C GLU A 263 36.45 3.55 -5.07
N GLN A 264 37.11 4.46 -5.82
CA GLN A 264 37.48 5.80 -5.35
C GLN A 264 36.30 6.71 -4.94
N GLN A 265 35.05 6.32 -5.24
CA GLN A 265 33.87 7.17 -5.13
C GLN A 265 32.67 6.54 -4.41
N VAL A 266 32.72 5.24 -4.07
CA VAL A 266 31.52 4.44 -3.75
C VAL A 266 30.80 4.85 -2.45
N ASP A 267 31.54 5.46 -1.53
CA ASP A 267 31.07 5.91 -0.20
C ASP A 267 30.94 7.43 -0.09
N SER A 268 31.45 8.19 -1.06
CA SER A 268 31.51 9.67 -1.04
C SER A 268 30.50 10.36 -1.96
N THR A 269 30.07 9.68 -3.04
CA THR A 269 29.41 10.30 -4.20
C THR A 269 28.09 9.62 -4.54
N ALA A 270 27.04 10.38 -4.92
CA ALA A 270 25.77 9.77 -5.30
C ALA A 270 25.88 9.02 -6.64
N THR A 271 25.15 7.92 -6.83
CA THR A 271 25.28 7.06 -8.04
C THR A 271 25.05 7.81 -9.36
N SER A 272 24.27 8.89 -9.36
CA SER A 272 24.13 9.78 -10.52
C SER A 272 25.39 10.59 -10.82
N GLU A 273 26.05 11.11 -9.78
CA GLU A 273 27.27 11.92 -9.89
C GLU A 273 28.47 11.04 -10.27
N LEU A 274 28.53 9.80 -9.76
CA LEU A 274 29.49 8.77 -10.16
C LEU A 274 29.36 8.41 -11.64
N VAL A 275 28.14 8.18 -12.12
CA VAL A 275 27.86 7.98 -13.55
C VAL A 275 28.28 9.19 -14.39
N ASP A 276 28.10 10.41 -13.89
CA ASP A 276 28.54 11.64 -14.55
C ASP A 276 30.07 11.85 -14.47
N ILE A 277 30.79 11.20 -13.54
CA ILE A 277 32.27 11.12 -13.51
C ILE A 277 32.75 10.12 -14.56
N ILE A 278 32.27 8.87 -14.52
CA ILE A 278 32.66 7.81 -15.44
C ILE A 278 32.34 8.22 -16.89
N LYS A 279 31.25 8.96 -17.15
CA LYS A 279 30.92 9.48 -18.48
C LYS A 279 31.86 10.60 -19.00
N ARG A 280 32.65 11.24 -18.13
CA ARG A 280 33.71 12.17 -18.53
C ARG A 280 35.00 11.44 -18.91
N GLU A 281 35.36 10.42 -18.15
CA GLU A 281 36.57 9.62 -18.39
C GLU A 281 36.41 8.62 -19.55
N LEU A 282 35.19 8.13 -19.78
CA LEU A 282 34.81 7.23 -20.88
C LEU A 282 33.76 7.90 -21.79
N PRO A 283 34.11 8.98 -22.52
CA PRO A 283 33.17 9.78 -23.31
C PRO A 283 32.58 9.01 -24.50
N ASP A 284 33.25 7.98 -25.02
CA ASP A 284 32.78 7.16 -26.13
C ASP A 284 31.84 6.02 -25.75
N ARG A 285 31.77 5.64 -24.46
CA ARG A 285 30.88 4.56 -24.00
C ARG A 285 29.44 5.06 -23.77
N PRO A 286 28.39 4.29 -24.13
CA PRO A 286 27.00 4.69 -23.91
C PRO A 286 26.68 4.98 -22.43
N LEU A 287 25.81 5.95 -22.19
CA LEU A 287 25.38 6.29 -20.82
C LEU A 287 24.51 5.16 -20.21
N SER A 288 23.86 4.34 -21.04
CA SER A 288 23.21 3.10 -20.63
C SER A 288 24.20 2.11 -20.03
N ASP A 289 25.34 1.91 -20.70
CA ASP A 289 26.29 0.84 -20.39
C ASP A 289 27.10 1.21 -19.17
N ILE A 290 27.55 2.48 -19.11
CA ILE A 290 28.17 3.05 -17.92
C ILE A 290 27.25 2.88 -16.70
N ARG A 291 25.95 3.16 -16.85
CA ARG A 291 24.97 2.94 -15.77
C ARG A 291 24.81 1.46 -15.43
N GLN A 292 24.67 0.59 -16.41
CA GLN A 292 24.44 -0.84 -16.18
C GLN A 292 25.67 -1.48 -15.51
N PHE A 293 26.87 -1.22 -16.00
CA PHE A 293 28.13 -1.66 -15.39
C PHE A 293 28.29 -1.06 -14.00
N SER A 294 28.07 0.25 -13.82
CA SER A 294 28.11 0.88 -12.48
C SER A 294 27.14 0.22 -11.51
N TYR A 295 25.87 0.02 -11.89
CA TYR A 295 24.89 -0.63 -11.02
C TYR A 295 25.25 -2.09 -10.74
N GLN A 296 25.68 -2.85 -11.75
CA GLN A 296 26.08 -4.24 -11.57
C GLN A 296 27.30 -4.35 -10.66
N HIS A 297 28.34 -3.54 -10.89
CA HIS A 297 29.58 -3.64 -10.13
C HIS A 297 29.46 -3.08 -8.71
N ILE A 298 28.74 -1.97 -8.51
CA ILE A 298 28.36 -1.48 -7.17
C ILE A 298 27.51 -2.52 -6.43
N HIS A 299 26.67 -3.28 -7.15
CA HIS A 299 25.90 -4.38 -6.57
C HIS A 299 26.80 -5.60 -6.25
N GLU A 300 27.76 -5.96 -7.10
CA GLU A 300 28.76 -7.00 -6.82
C GLU A 300 29.60 -6.67 -5.57
N LEU A 301 30.14 -5.44 -5.48
CA LEU A 301 30.87 -4.93 -4.31
C LEU A 301 30.02 -4.94 -3.02
N LYS A 302 28.71 -4.71 -3.12
CA LYS A 302 27.79 -4.60 -1.95
C LYS A 302 27.07 -5.90 -1.60
N THR A 303 26.88 -6.83 -2.53
CA THR A 303 26.12 -8.08 -2.34
C THR A 303 26.88 -9.35 -2.70
N GLY A 304 28.17 -9.26 -3.05
CA GLY A 304 28.99 -10.38 -3.46
C GLY A 304 28.82 -11.60 -2.55
N ARG A 305 28.53 -12.75 -3.16
CA ARG A 305 28.53 -14.05 -2.48
C ARG A 305 29.98 -14.45 -2.30
N MET A 306 30.49 -14.45 -1.07
CA MET A 306 31.82 -15.04 -0.84
C MET A 306 31.73 -16.55 -1.04
N VAL A 307 32.44 -17.02 -2.07
CA VAL A 307 32.76 -18.43 -2.25
C VAL A 307 33.70 -18.89 -1.14
N VAL A 308 33.78 -20.20 -0.90
CA VAL A 308 34.54 -20.79 0.22
C VAL A 308 36.01 -20.35 0.24
N ALA A 309 36.62 -20.12 -0.92
CA ALA A 309 37.98 -19.57 -1.03
C ALA A 309 38.11 -18.17 -0.40
N LEU A 310 37.16 -17.26 -0.64
CA LEU A 310 37.14 -15.92 -0.04
C LEU A 310 36.73 -15.97 1.44
N MET A 311 35.86 -16.90 1.85
CA MET A 311 35.59 -17.18 3.29
C MET A 311 36.84 -17.73 4.02
N ALA A 312 37.86 -18.21 3.29
CA ALA A 312 39.14 -18.66 3.85
C ALA A 312 40.22 -17.57 3.81
N GLN A 313 40.39 -16.86 2.68
CA GLN A 313 41.33 -15.75 2.57
C GLN A 313 41.00 -14.63 3.58
N LEU A 314 39.72 -14.33 3.80
CA LEU A 314 39.29 -13.39 4.85
C LEU A 314 39.79 -13.80 6.24
N ARG A 315 39.72 -15.10 6.59
CA ARG A 315 40.21 -15.60 7.88
C ARG A 315 41.72 -15.44 8.00
N ASP A 316 42.46 -15.77 6.94
CA ASP A 316 43.92 -15.76 6.97
C ASP A 316 44.46 -14.33 7.07
N LEU A 317 43.82 -13.38 6.36
CA LEU A 317 44.11 -11.95 6.50
C LEU A 317 43.72 -11.39 7.88
N VAL A 318 42.55 -11.76 8.43
CA VAL A 318 42.17 -11.35 9.81
C VAL A 318 43.13 -11.93 10.87
N ALA A 319 43.68 -13.12 10.64
CA ALA A 319 44.65 -13.74 11.53
C ALA A 319 46.05 -13.10 11.48
N GLU A 320 46.44 -12.55 10.33
CA GLU A 320 47.75 -11.92 10.11
C GLU A 320 47.74 -10.40 10.41
N TYR A 321 46.65 -9.70 10.05
CA TYR A 321 46.52 -8.24 10.11
C TYR A 321 45.51 -7.74 11.15
N GLY A 322 44.70 -8.62 11.75
CA GLY A 322 43.68 -8.26 12.75
C GLY A 322 42.38 -7.76 12.11
N GLU A 323 41.63 -6.91 12.82
CA GLU A 323 40.38 -6.32 12.31
C GLU A 323 40.60 -5.04 11.48
N ASP A 324 41.67 -4.99 10.67
CA ASP A 324 41.92 -3.89 9.73
C ASP A 324 41.04 -4.06 8.48
N TRP A 325 39.77 -3.73 8.62
CA TRP A 325 38.76 -3.95 7.58
C TRP A 325 39.03 -3.16 6.30
N ASP A 326 39.77 -2.05 6.36
CA ASP A 326 40.09 -1.25 5.19
C ASP A 326 41.12 -1.98 4.32
N TYR A 327 42.24 -2.42 4.90
CA TYR A 327 43.25 -3.24 4.22
C TYR A 327 42.70 -4.61 3.76
N ILE A 328 41.88 -5.25 4.59
CA ILE A 328 41.28 -6.56 4.30
C ILE A 328 40.20 -6.47 3.22
N GLY A 329 39.52 -5.33 3.08
CA GLY A 329 38.63 -5.05 1.96
C GLY A 329 39.38 -4.95 0.64
N GLU A 330 40.47 -4.17 0.63
CA GLU A 330 41.36 -3.97 -0.54
C GLU A 330 41.92 -5.30 -1.06
N GLU A 331 42.57 -6.09 -0.20
CA GLU A 331 43.20 -7.38 -0.58
C GLU A 331 42.18 -8.46 -1.04
N LEU A 332 40.90 -8.33 -0.66
CA LEU A 332 39.81 -9.23 -1.06
C LEU A 332 38.95 -8.72 -2.23
N GLY A 333 39.17 -7.48 -2.70
CA GLY A 333 38.34 -6.84 -3.73
C GLY A 333 36.88 -6.64 -3.31
N ILE A 334 36.63 -6.35 -2.03
CA ILE A 334 35.28 -6.09 -1.47
C ILE A 334 35.30 -4.88 -0.52
N LEU A 335 34.14 -4.27 -0.29
CA LEU A 335 34.09 -3.10 0.60
C LEU A 335 34.49 -3.46 2.05
N PRO A 336 35.20 -2.59 2.79
CA PRO A 336 35.60 -2.83 4.17
C PRO A 336 34.44 -3.23 5.11
N SER A 337 33.33 -2.48 5.01
CA SER A 337 32.08 -2.79 5.72
C SER A 337 31.46 -4.13 5.34
N ARG A 338 31.75 -4.64 4.13
CA ARG A 338 31.32 -5.96 3.65
C ARG A 338 32.27 -7.07 4.14
N ALA A 339 33.58 -6.84 4.17
CA ALA A 339 34.55 -7.74 4.81
C ALA A 339 34.21 -7.94 6.29
N GLN A 340 34.01 -6.85 7.04
CA GLN A 340 33.58 -6.86 8.44
C GLN A 340 32.25 -7.63 8.63
N HIS A 341 31.22 -7.30 7.86
CA HIS A 341 29.92 -7.98 7.95
C HIS A 341 30.03 -9.48 7.64
N ASN A 342 30.86 -9.86 6.67
CA ASN A 342 31.11 -11.25 6.34
C ASN A 342 31.89 -11.95 7.46
N TRP A 343 32.88 -11.32 8.08
CA TRP A 343 33.58 -11.88 9.25
C TRP A 343 32.61 -12.17 10.40
N ILE A 344 31.75 -11.21 10.74
CA ILE A 344 30.67 -11.34 11.74
C ILE A 344 29.65 -12.46 11.38
N THR A 345 29.59 -12.89 10.12
CA THR A 345 28.59 -13.85 9.62
C THR A 345 29.14 -15.24 9.24
N TYR A 346 30.45 -15.38 8.94
CA TYR A 346 31.15 -16.65 8.66
C TYR A 346 32.23 -17.01 9.71
N GLY A 347 32.97 -16.01 10.19
CA GLY A 347 34.34 -16.17 10.69
C GLY A 347 34.44 -17.12 11.88
N GLU A 348 33.65 -16.87 12.91
CA GLU A 348 33.65 -17.65 14.16
C GLU A 348 33.11 -19.09 13.94
N ASP A 349 32.06 -19.25 13.14
CA ASP A 349 31.42 -20.54 12.80
C ASP A 349 32.40 -21.46 12.01
N VAL A 350 33.30 -20.88 11.20
CA VAL A 350 34.32 -21.65 10.44
C VAL A 350 35.59 -21.89 11.28
N ALA A 351 36.02 -20.93 12.09
CA ALA A 351 37.25 -21.01 12.87
C ALA A 351 37.26 -22.20 13.85
N GLN A 352 36.15 -22.45 14.57
CA GLN A 352 36.07 -23.55 15.53
C GLN A 352 36.07 -24.95 14.88
N ASN A 353 35.68 -25.06 13.60
CA ASN A 353 35.48 -26.35 12.93
C ASN A 353 36.70 -26.85 12.13
N LEU A 354 37.73 -26.02 11.93
CA LEU A 354 38.97 -26.40 11.23
C LEU A 354 40.19 -26.55 12.15
N GLY A 355 40.13 -26.09 13.41
CA GLY A 355 41.24 -26.20 14.38
C GLY A 355 41.39 -27.57 15.07
N ALA A 356 40.61 -28.57 14.68
CA ALA A 356 40.50 -29.85 15.40
C ALA A 356 41.51 -30.91 14.91
N GLU A 357 42.81 -30.64 15.03
CA GLU A 357 43.84 -31.66 14.74
C GLU A 357 43.90 -32.76 15.82
N SER A 358 43.94 -34.01 15.37
CA SER A 358 44.39 -35.20 16.13
C SER A 358 43.61 -35.63 17.39
N HIS A 359 42.45 -36.27 17.20
CA HIS A 359 42.05 -37.38 18.08
C HIS A 359 41.41 -38.54 17.26
N PRO A 360 41.81 -39.80 17.48
CA PRO A 360 41.40 -40.92 16.64
C PRO A 360 40.02 -41.48 17.04
N PHE A 361 38.96 -40.98 16.39
CA PHE A 361 37.65 -41.63 16.41
C PHE A 361 37.46 -42.53 15.18
N ALA A 362 36.61 -43.54 15.31
CA ALA A 362 36.49 -44.63 14.34
C ALA A 362 35.88 -44.18 13.00
N PRO A 363 36.26 -44.81 11.86
CA PRO A 363 35.71 -44.47 10.55
C PRO A 363 34.20 -44.78 10.48
N GLY A 364 33.38 -43.73 10.42
CA GLY A 364 31.92 -43.87 10.34
C GLY A 364 31.07 -42.65 10.75
N GLN A 365 31.67 -41.60 11.33
CA GLN A 365 30.91 -40.43 11.86
C GLN A 365 31.42 -39.04 11.42
N GLN A 366 31.99 -38.90 10.22
CA GLN A 366 32.03 -37.59 9.55
C GLN A 366 30.71 -37.36 8.80
N LYS A 367 29.78 -36.60 9.41
CA LYS A 367 28.72 -35.89 8.68
C LYS A 367 29.37 -34.64 8.07
N ASP A 368 29.46 -34.52 6.75
CA ASP A 368 30.03 -33.34 6.10
C ASP A 368 29.26 -32.06 6.51
N ALA A 369 29.93 -31.10 7.13
CA ALA A 369 29.30 -29.92 7.74
C ALA A 369 28.57 -29.00 6.74
N LEU A 370 28.94 -29.07 5.44
CA LEU A 370 28.30 -28.35 4.33
C LEU A 370 27.30 -29.19 3.54
N SER A 371 27.07 -30.46 3.92
CA SER A 371 26.07 -31.29 3.25
C SER A 371 24.65 -30.83 3.58
N TRP A 372 23.83 -30.68 2.54
CA TRP A 372 22.36 -30.57 2.63
C TRP A 372 21.73 -31.94 2.98
N SER A 373 22.39 -32.70 3.85
CA SER A 373 21.95 -34.00 4.34
C SER A 373 20.66 -33.86 5.14
N ARG A 374 19.71 -34.77 4.91
CA ARG A 374 18.41 -34.80 5.61
C ARG A 374 18.60 -34.67 7.12
N TRP A 375 17.81 -33.79 7.72
CA TRP A 375 17.61 -33.75 9.17
C TRP A 375 16.93 -35.04 9.62
N ALA A 376 17.39 -35.61 10.73
CA ALA A 376 16.70 -36.72 11.40
C ALA A 376 15.68 -36.17 12.42
N VAL A 377 14.63 -36.92 12.71
CA VAL A 377 13.62 -36.53 13.72
C VAL A 377 14.26 -36.25 15.09
N ALA A 378 15.29 -37.00 15.47
CA ALA A 378 16.07 -36.75 16.68
C ALA A 378 16.89 -35.44 16.62
N ASP A 379 17.36 -35.01 15.44
CA ASP A 379 18.01 -33.70 15.28
C ASP A 379 16.98 -32.57 15.53
N ASP A 380 15.72 -32.76 15.09
CA ASP A 380 14.61 -31.80 15.28
C ASP A 380 14.13 -31.75 16.75
N GLU A 381 14.00 -32.90 17.43
CA GLU A 381 13.67 -32.97 18.87
C GLU A 381 14.73 -32.26 19.74
N ILE A 382 16.01 -32.47 19.44
CA ILE A 382 17.12 -31.80 20.16
C ILE A 382 17.08 -30.28 19.92
N LEU A 383 16.79 -29.86 18.68
CA LEU A 383 16.66 -28.43 18.33
C LEU A 383 15.54 -27.75 19.13
N LEU A 384 14.34 -28.35 19.18
CA LEU A 384 13.21 -27.84 19.95
C LEU A 384 13.53 -27.75 21.46
N ASN A 385 14.05 -28.82 22.05
CA ASN A 385 14.38 -28.86 23.48
C ASN A 385 15.39 -27.78 23.90
N ILE A 386 16.37 -27.44 23.05
CA ILE A 386 17.35 -26.37 23.34
C ILE A 386 16.73 -24.98 23.17
N VAL A 387 15.92 -24.76 22.15
CA VAL A 387 15.30 -23.45 21.87
C VAL A 387 14.23 -23.12 22.92
N ASP A 388 13.35 -24.06 23.25
CA ASP A 388 12.21 -23.81 24.13
C ASP A 388 12.55 -24.05 25.61
N GLY A 389 13.32 -25.09 25.93
CA GLY A 389 13.59 -25.52 27.31
C GLY A 389 14.67 -24.73 28.07
N SER A 390 15.44 -23.85 27.42
CA SER A 390 16.57 -23.15 28.04
C SER A 390 16.22 -21.76 28.60
N THR A 391 16.87 -21.38 29.71
CA THR A 391 16.75 -20.04 30.33
C THR A 391 17.80 -19.04 29.80
N LEU A 392 18.50 -19.37 28.71
CA LEU A 392 19.57 -18.55 28.14
C LEU A 392 19.02 -17.38 27.31
N CYS A 393 19.84 -16.36 27.10
CA CYS A 393 19.54 -15.29 26.15
C CYS A 393 19.51 -15.83 24.70
N ALA A 394 18.76 -15.16 23.83
CA ALA A 394 18.45 -15.70 22.50
C ALA A 394 19.69 -16.06 21.64
N ALA A 395 20.79 -15.29 21.73
CA ALA A 395 22.04 -15.62 21.04
C ALA A 395 22.63 -16.96 21.53
N ALA A 396 22.88 -17.07 22.84
CA ALA A 396 23.42 -18.26 23.47
C ALA A 396 22.54 -19.52 23.27
N LYS A 397 21.21 -19.38 23.12
CA LYS A 397 20.34 -20.50 22.71
C LYS A 397 20.72 -21.06 21.35
N TRP A 398 20.97 -20.20 20.37
CA TRP A 398 21.32 -20.60 19.01
C TRP A 398 22.76 -21.13 18.90
N GLU A 399 23.68 -20.54 19.65
CA GLU A 399 25.05 -21.06 19.80
C GLU A 399 25.04 -22.46 20.43
N GLN A 400 24.25 -22.68 21.48
CA GLN A 400 24.08 -24.00 22.09
C GLN A 400 23.45 -25.01 21.11
N ALA A 401 22.39 -24.63 20.39
CA ALA A 401 21.75 -25.49 19.40
C ALA A 401 22.74 -25.87 18.28
N SER A 402 23.47 -24.90 17.75
CA SER A 402 24.51 -25.09 16.73
C SER A 402 25.57 -26.08 17.20
N LYS A 403 26.10 -25.86 18.41
CA LYS A 403 27.16 -26.66 19.04
C LYS A 403 26.74 -28.09 19.38
N VAL A 404 25.49 -28.32 19.78
CA VAL A 404 24.99 -29.68 20.10
C VAL A 404 24.65 -30.46 18.83
N LEU A 405 24.14 -29.81 17.79
CA LEU A 405 23.70 -30.46 16.55
C LEU A 405 24.80 -30.63 15.51
N GLY A 406 25.92 -29.89 15.62
CA GLY A 406 26.97 -29.85 14.59
C GLY A 406 26.47 -29.20 13.29
N ARG A 407 25.60 -28.19 13.39
CA ARG A 407 24.96 -27.49 12.27
C ARG A 407 25.02 -25.99 12.52
N SER A 408 25.27 -25.17 11.49
CA SER A 408 25.38 -23.72 11.69
C SER A 408 24.12 -23.09 12.30
N VAL A 409 24.29 -21.93 12.96
CA VAL A 409 23.18 -21.16 13.56
C VAL A 409 22.08 -20.86 12.54
N ILE A 410 22.45 -20.59 11.28
CA ILE A 410 21.50 -20.34 10.19
C ILE A 410 20.76 -21.63 9.81
N ALA A 411 21.45 -22.78 9.71
CA ALA A 411 20.81 -24.05 9.42
C ALA A 411 19.78 -24.43 10.50
N CYS A 412 20.10 -24.22 11.78
CA CYS A 412 19.18 -24.44 12.90
C CYS A 412 17.95 -23.51 12.84
N LYS A 413 18.14 -22.21 12.59
CA LYS A 413 17.04 -21.24 12.45
C LYS A 413 16.14 -21.56 11.24
N CYS A 414 16.74 -21.92 10.10
CA CYS A 414 16.02 -22.34 8.91
C CYS A 414 15.27 -23.67 9.13
N ARG A 415 15.85 -24.64 9.85
CA ARG A 415 15.14 -25.87 10.20
C ARG A 415 14.00 -25.62 11.16
N LEU A 416 14.14 -24.82 12.21
CA LEU A 416 13.00 -24.49 13.08
C LEU A 416 11.89 -23.74 12.31
N SER A 417 12.26 -22.84 11.39
CA SER A 417 11.30 -22.21 10.47
C SER A 417 10.62 -23.22 9.53
N GLY A 418 11.32 -24.32 9.20
CA GLY A 418 10.80 -25.50 8.52
C GLY A 418 9.86 -26.30 9.43
N ILE A 419 10.28 -26.71 10.63
CA ILE A 419 9.48 -27.44 11.62
C ILE A 419 8.16 -26.70 11.91
N ASN A 420 8.21 -25.38 12.08
CA ASN A 420 7.03 -24.55 12.34
C ASN A 420 6.09 -24.44 11.11
N ARG A 421 6.61 -24.63 9.89
CA ARG A 421 5.80 -24.78 8.67
C ARG A 421 5.27 -26.21 8.53
N ASP A 422 6.09 -27.21 8.80
CA ASP A 422 5.73 -28.62 8.74
C ASP A 422 4.62 -28.92 9.78
N HIS A 423 4.68 -28.34 10.98
CA HIS A 423 3.63 -28.40 12.00
C HIS A 423 2.33 -27.69 11.60
N SER A 424 2.36 -26.76 10.62
CA SER A 424 1.14 -26.17 10.05
C SER A 424 0.39 -27.12 9.09
N CYS A 425 0.82 -28.39 8.97
CA CYS A 425 0.28 -29.40 8.07
C CYS A 425 0.33 -30.81 8.71
N THR A 426 -0.73 -31.61 8.80
CA THR A 426 -2.17 -31.41 8.56
C THR A 426 -3.04 -32.17 9.56
N GLN A 427 -2.46 -32.79 10.61
CA GLN A 427 -3.21 -33.62 11.57
C GLN A 427 -3.26 -33.01 12.98
N ALA A 428 -2.13 -32.93 13.70
CA ALA A 428 -2.11 -32.41 15.09
C ALA A 428 -2.72 -31.00 15.22
N THR A 429 -2.50 -30.14 14.22
CA THR A 429 -3.11 -28.81 14.13
C THR A 429 -4.62 -28.87 13.86
N TYR A 430 -5.12 -29.83 13.09
CA TYR A 430 -6.56 -30.06 12.91
C TYR A 430 -7.21 -30.60 14.20
N ASP A 431 -6.54 -31.53 14.89
CA ASP A 431 -7.02 -32.09 16.16
C ASP A 431 -7.08 -30.98 17.24
N SER A 432 -6.04 -30.15 17.32
CA SER A 432 -5.97 -28.96 18.19
C SER A 432 -7.04 -27.92 17.84
N GLN A 433 -7.22 -27.62 16.55
CA GLN A 433 -8.23 -26.69 16.06
C GLN A 433 -9.66 -27.19 16.34
N SER A 434 -9.89 -28.49 16.21
CA SER A 434 -11.14 -29.17 16.51
C SER A 434 -11.46 -29.11 18.01
N LEU A 435 -10.46 -29.37 18.86
CA LEU A 435 -10.58 -29.29 20.32
C LEU A 435 -10.92 -27.86 20.77
N VAL A 436 -10.18 -26.85 20.28
CA VAL A 436 -10.45 -25.42 20.52
C VAL A 436 -11.86 -25.05 20.08
N THR A 437 -12.23 -25.39 18.84
CA THR A 437 -13.53 -25.02 18.26
C THR A 437 -14.70 -25.69 19.01
N SER A 438 -14.52 -26.94 19.45
CA SER A 438 -15.51 -27.68 20.25
C SER A 438 -15.71 -27.09 21.64
N GLU A 439 -14.63 -26.69 22.32
CA GLU A 439 -14.71 -26.05 23.63
C GLU A 439 -15.32 -24.64 23.56
N VAL A 440 -14.95 -23.86 22.54
CA VAL A 440 -15.57 -22.55 22.24
C VAL A 440 -17.07 -22.71 21.97
N GLN A 441 -17.48 -23.72 21.20
CA GLN A 441 -18.89 -24.07 21.00
C GLN A 441 -19.59 -24.41 22.32
N ARG A 442 -19.00 -25.31 23.12
CA ARG A 442 -19.55 -25.76 24.42
C ARG A 442 -19.76 -24.59 25.37
N GLN A 443 -18.79 -23.68 25.49
CA GLN A 443 -18.95 -22.47 26.33
C GLN A 443 -20.03 -21.54 25.78
N ARG A 444 -20.07 -21.34 24.46
CA ARG A 444 -21.07 -20.47 23.82
C ARG A 444 -22.49 -20.98 23.99
N GLU A 445 -22.70 -22.29 23.90
CA GLU A 445 -24.01 -22.93 24.05
C GLU A 445 -24.47 -23.01 25.52
N SER A 446 -23.53 -23.18 26.47
CA SER A 446 -23.86 -23.28 27.90
C SER A 446 -23.97 -21.94 28.63
N SER A 447 -23.24 -20.90 28.19
CA SER A 447 -23.17 -19.61 28.90
C SER A 447 -23.49 -18.37 28.06
N GLY A 448 -23.50 -18.48 26.73
CA GLY A 448 -23.67 -17.33 25.82
C GLY A 448 -22.45 -16.39 25.73
N ILE A 449 -21.36 -16.68 26.43
CA ILE A 449 -20.07 -15.97 26.42
C ILE A 449 -18.96 -17.02 26.19
N VAL A 450 -17.74 -16.59 25.85
CA VAL A 450 -16.57 -17.47 25.76
C VAL A 450 -15.47 -16.86 26.63
N ASP A 451 -15.00 -17.65 27.60
CA ASP A 451 -13.86 -17.34 28.44
C ASP A 451 -12.63 -18.01 27.82
N TRP A 452 -11.88 -17.22 27.06
CA TRP A 452 -10.68 -17.70 26.35
C TRP A 452 -9.58 -18.21 27.29
N SER A 453 -9.56 -17.80 28.57
CA SER A 453 -8.65 -18.37 29.56
C SER A 453 -9.09 -19.79 29.97
N GLN A 454 -10.40 -20.04 30.10
CA GLN A 454 -10.92 -21.41 30.27
C GLN A 454 -10.72 -22.28 29.02
N VAL A 455 -10.88 -21.72 27.80
CA VAL A 455 -10.57 -22.45 26.55
C VAL A 455 -9.11 -22.90 26.55
N SER A 456 -8.17 -21.98 26.85
CA SER A 456 -6.73 -22.27 26.93
C SER A 456 -6.39 -23.32 27.99
N GLN A 457 -7.04 -23.28 29.16
CA GLN A 457 -6.86 -24.30 30.21
C GLN A 457 -7.41 -25.69 29.80
N ALA A 458 -8.51 -25.73 29.05
CA ALA A 458 -9.14 -26.98 28.62
C ALA A 458 -8.43 -27.63 27.42
N THR A 459 -7.80 -26.84 26.55
CA THR A 459 -7.07 -27.32 25.37
C THR A 459 -5.59 -27.61 25.65
N GLY A 460 -5.02 -26.97 26.69
CA GLY A 460 -3.58 -26.98 26.98
C GLY A 460 -2.75 -26.05 26.09
N LEU A 461 -3.40 -25.31 25.18
CA LEU A 461 -2.76 -24.43 24.20
C LEU A 461 -2.68 -22.98 24.71
N GLY A 462 -1.82 -22.18 24.10
CA GLY A 462 -1.70 -20.75 24.47
C GLY A 462 -3.00 -19.97 24.23
N LEU A 463 -3.24 -18.92 25.02
CA LEU A 463 -4.42 -18.03 24.85
C LEU A 463 -4.52 -17.49 23.41
N ARG A 464 -3.40 -16.98 22.88
CA ARG A 464 -3.29 -16.48 21.51
C ARG A 464 -3.48 -17.58 20.47
N GLU A 465 -2.96 -18.78 20.73
CA GLU A 465 -3.09 -19.93 19.84
C GLU A 465 -4.54 -20.42 19.74
N CYS A 466 -5.27 -20.47 20.87
CA CYS A 466 -6.72 -20.71 20.87
C CYS A 466 -7.49 -19.67 20.06
N LEU A 467 -7.11 -18.39 20.18
CA LEU A 467 -7.71 -17.31 19.40
C LEU A 467 -7.40 -17.44 17.89
N GLU A 468 -6.19 -17.86 17.50
CA GLU A 468 -5.81 -18.02 16.09
C GLU A 468 -6.42 -19.27 15.45
N LEU A 469 -6.51 -20.39 16.18
CA LEU A 469 -7.06 -21.65 15.70
C LEU A 469 -8.59 -21.69 15.67
N SER A 470 -9.29 -21.03 16.60
CA SER A 470 -10.77 -21.12 16.65
C SER A 470 -11.43 -20.69 15.33
N GLN A 471 -12.13 -21.63 14.69
CA GLN A 471 -12.94 -21.38 13.49
C GLN A 471 -14.43 -21.13 13.83
N TYR A 472 -14.78 -20.92 15.11
CA TYR A 472 -16.15 -20.69 15.53
C TYR A 472 -16.61 -19.24 15.22
N ASP A 473 -17.01 -18.99 13.98
CA ASP A 473 -17.57 -17.70 13.54
C ASP A 473 -19.06 -17.52 13.93
N VAL A 474 -19.67 -18.57 14.50
CA VAL A 474 -21.11 -18.65 14.79
C VAL A 474 -21.57 -17.66 15.86
N GLY A 475 -22.52 -16.80 15.47
CA GLY A 475 -23.13 -15.83 16.38
C GLY A 475 -22.21 -14.69 16.80
N LYS A 476 -21.13 -14.42 16.04
CA LYS A 476 -20.38 -13.15 16.10
C LYS A 476 -21.27 -12.00 15.68
N ALA A 477 -21.09 -10.84 16.30
CA ALA A 477 -21.84 -9.64 15.96
C ALA A 477 -21.32 -9.03 14.64
N ARG A 478 -22.25 -8.55 13.80
CA ARG A 478 -21.91 -7.53 12.80
C ARG A 478 -21.73 -6.20 13.53
N TRP A 479 -20.67 -5.48 13.21
CA TRP A 479 -20.43 -4.15 13.75
C TRP A 479 -21.04 -3.09 12.85
N HIS A 480 -21.72 -2.12 13.46
CA HIS A 480 -22.28 -0.98 12.76
C HIS A 480 -21.72 0.30 13.36
N TYR A 481 -21.16 1.15 12.50
CA TYR A 481 -20.73 2.48 12.89
C TYR A 481 -21.94 3.40 13.11
N ASP A 482 -22.33 3.48 14.39
CA ASP A 482 -23.19 4.53 14.93
C ASP A 482 -22.28 5.70 15.40
N PRO A 483 -22.41 6.92 14.84
CA PRO A 483 -21.61 8.07 15.21
C PRO A 483 -21.99 8.70 16.56
N ASP A 484 -23.21 8.46 17.05
CA ASP A 484 -23.72 9.00 18.31
C ASP A 484 -23.46 8.04 19.48
N SER A 485 -23.33 6.73 19.20
CA SER A 485 -22.94 5.70 20.17
C SER A 485 -21.60 5.00 19.88
N PHE A 486 -20.70 5.60 19.07
CA PHE A 486 -19.35 5.07 18.83
C PHE A 486 -18.56 5.01 20.13
N SER A 487 -18.68 3.88 20.83
CA SER A 487 -18.04 3.69 22.12
C SER A 487 -16.54 3.56 21.88
N GLN A 488 -15.78 4.54 22.36
CA GLN A 488 -14.31 4.53 22.33
C GLN A 488 -13.78 3.18 22.85
N SER A 489 -14.43 2.62 23.86
CA SER A 489 -14.16 1.30 24.46
C SER A 489 -14.16 0.11 23.49
N MET A 490 -14.88 0.15 22.35
CA MET A 490 -14.82 -0.94 21.35
C MET A 490 -13.53 -0.84 20.52
N ALA A 491 -13.15 0.38 20.14
CA ALA A 491 -11.91 0.67 19.45
C ALA A 491 -10.68 0.49 20.36
N GLU A 492 -10.78 0.91 21.62
CA GLU A 492 -9.78 0.72 22.66
C GLU A 492 -9.58 -0.77 22.92
N ARG A 493 -10.63 -1.56 23.21
CA ARG A 493 -10.53 -3.03 23.35
C ARG A 493 -9.88 -3.71 22.15
N MET A 494 -10.19 -3.28 20.92
CA MET A 494 -9.53 -3.82 19.73
C MET A 494 -8.05 -3.41 19.68
N THR A 495 -7.74 -2.15 19.95
CA THR A 495 -6.36 -1.61 19.94
C THR A 495 -5.50 -2.28 21.02
N ASP A 496 -6.06 -2.52 22.20
CA ASP A 496 -5.39 -3.14 23.33
C ASP A 496 -5.19 -4.64 23.08
N SER A 497 -6.20 -5.36 22.57
CA SER A 497 -6.05 -6.76 22.12
C SER A 497 -4.99 -6.92 21.02
N VAL A 498 -4.94 -6.00 20.06
CA VAL A 498 -3.88 -5.94 19.05
C VAL A 498 -2.52 -5.66 19.68
N ARG A 499 -2.42 -4.71 20.62
CA ARG A 499 -1.15 -4.39 21.30
C ARG A 499 -0.63 -5.53 22.18
N GLU A 500 -1.54 -6.25 22.83
CA GLU A 500 -1.24 -7.34 23.77
C GLU A 500 -0.82 -8.62 23.04
N HIS A 501 -1.55 -9.01 21.99
CA HIS A 501 -1.32 -10.29 21.30
C HIS A 501 -0.46 -10.15 20.02
N TYR A 502 -0.44 -8.97 19.39
CA TYR A 502 0.25 -8.67 18.12
C TYR A 502 1.17 -7.43 18.23
N PRO A 503 2.13 -7.40 19.17
CA PRO A 503 3.11 -6.32 19.25
C PRO A 503 3.95 -6.24 17.98
N ALA A 504 4.24 -5.03 17.51
CA ALA A 504 5.07 -4.82 16.31
C ALA A 504 6.47 -5.46 16.50
N PRO A 505 7.02 -6.15 15.47
CA PRO A 505 6.59 -6.16 14.07
C PRO A 505 5.63 -7.30 13.68
N VAL A 506 5.03 -8.02 14.64
CA VAL A 506 4.19 -9.20 14.35
C VAL A 506 2.92 -8.80 13.54
N PRO A 507 2.62 -9.47 12.40
CA PRO A 507 1.39 -9.22 11.66
C PRO A 507 0.14 -9.55 12.48
N VAL A 508 -0.87 -8.67 12.43
CA VAL A 508 -2.14 -8.86 13.16
C VAL A 508 -2.98 -9.95 12.53
N ASN A 509 -3.27 -11.02 13.29
CA ASN A 509 -4.22 -12.05 12.86
C ASN A 509 -5.66 -11.59 13.18
N TYR A 510 -6.37 -11.05 12.19
CA TYR A 510 -7.74 -10.53 12.39
C TYR A 510 -8.78 -11.63 12.72
N ARG A 511 -8.51 -12.93 12.47
CA ARG A 511 -9.38 -14.01 12.98
C ARG A 511 -9.30 -14.11 14.50
N ALA A 512 -8.10 -14.01 15.08
CA ALA A 512 -7.93 -13.96 16.52
C ALA A 512 -8.55 -12.72 17.17
N VAL A 513 -8.37 -11.55 16.56
CA VAL A 513 -9.03 -10.33 17.07
C VAL A 513 -10.55 -10.41 16.93
N SER A 514 -11.06 -11.03 15.86
CA SER A 514 -12.48 -11.34 15.66
C SER A 514 -13.02 -12.31 16.73
N ASN A 515 -12.25 -13.34 17.09
CA ASN A 515 -12.57 -14.29 18.15
C ASN A 515 -12.59 -13.61 19.54
N TYR A 516 -11.61 -12.74 19.83
CA TYR A 516 -11.54 -11.98 21.09
C TYR A 516 -12.65 -10.92 21.23
N MET A 517 -12.93 -10.17 20.16
CA MET A 517 -13.96 -9.13 20.13
C MET A 517 -15.39 -9.69 19.99
N TRP A 518 -15.52 -10.94 19.53
CA TRP A 518 -16.78 -11.59 19.12
C TRP A 518 -17.53 -10.82 18.01
N VAL A 519 -16.77 -10.25 17.08
CA VAL A 519 -17.19 -9.44 15.92
C VAL A 519 -16.62 -10.08 14.65
N THR A 520 -17.23 -9.96 13.47
CA THR A 520 -16.72 -10.63 12.25
C THR A 520 -15.35 -10.09 11.80
N VAL A 521 -14.62 -10.89 11.01
CA VAL A 521 -13.25 -10.54 10.56
C VAL A 521 -13.25 -9.28 9.71
N GLU A 522 -14.20 -9.11 8.78
CA GLU A 522 -14.28 -7.92 7.92
C GLU A 522 -14.56 -6.66 8.74
N ASP A 523 -15.40 -6.77 9.77
CA ASP A 523 -15.74 -5.67 10.66
C ASP A 523 -14.56 -5.30 11.57
N CYS A 524 -13.78 -6.27 12.06
CA CYS A 524 -12.50 -6.01 12.73
C CYS A 524 -11.50 -5.29 11.80
N ILE A 525 -11.33 -5.75 10.56
CA ILE A 525 -10.46 -5.07 9.58
C ILE A 525 -10.96 -3.63 9.35
N ARG A 526 -12.27 -3.41 9.21
CA ARG A 526 -12.88 -2.09 9.05
C ARG A 526 -12.61 -1.17 10.25
N ILE A 527 -12.78 -1.65 11.48
CA ILE A 527 -12.48 -0.89 12.70
C ILE A 527 -11.00 -0.50 12.73
N HIS A 528 -10.09 -1.43 12.44
CA HIS A 528 -8.66 -1.15 12.44
C HIS A 528 -8.25 -0.15 11.36
N ASP A 529 -8.73 -0.30 10.11
CA ASP A 529 -8.42 0.66 9.04
C ASP A 529 -9.06 2.04 9.28
N MET A 530 -10.19 2.11 10.00
CA MET A 530 -10.72 3.38 10.50
C MET A 530 -9.77 4.00 11.54
N LEU A 531 -9.30 3.25 12.53
CA LEU A 531 -8.37 3.76 13.56
C LEU A 531 -7.01 4.17 13.00
N GLN A 532 -6.49 3.44 12.01
CA GLN A 532 -5.25 3.77 11.30
C GLN A 532 -5.40 4.91 10.27
N GLY A 533 -6.61 5.46 10.08
CA GLY A 533 -6.88 6.49 9.07
C GLY A 533 -6.73 6.01 7.61
N LYS A 534 -6.69 4.69 7.38
CA LYS A 534 -6.55 4.04 6.07
C LYS A 534 -7.88 3.82 5.35
N PHE A 535 -8.99 4.06 6.05
CA PHE A 535 -10.36 3.91 5.59
C PHE A 535 -10.62 4.43 4.17
N LYS A 536 -10.99 3.51 3.26
CA LYS A 536 -11.49 3.82 1.92
C LYS A 536 -13.01 3.87 1.96
N LEU A 537 -13.60 4.97 1.48
CA LEU A 537 -15.05 5.10 1.30
C LEU A 537 -15.52 4.11 0.21
N THR A 538 -16.53 3.31 0.54
CA THR A 538 -17.25 2.41 -0.38
C THR A 538 -18.39 3.14 -1.10
N GLU A 539 -18.96 2.55 -2.16
CA GLU A 539 -20.12 3.09 -2.89
C GLU A 539 -21.26 3.54 -1.95
N ALA A 540 -21.67 2.65 -1.04
CA ALA A 540 -22.69 2.94 -0.02
C ALA A 540 -22.29 4.07 0.95
N ASP A 541 -20.99 4.24 1.24
CA ASP A 541 -20.53 5.39 2.04
C ASP A 541 -20.59 6.71 1.23
N TYR A 542 -20.39 6.69 -0.10
CA TYR A 542 -20.60 7.88 -0.96
C TYR A 542 -22.09 8.24 -1.05
N GLU A 543 -22.98 7.26 -1.23
CA GLU A 543 -24.43 7.47 -1.23
C GLU A 543 -24.90 8.05 0.12
N ARG A 544 -24.47 7.45 1.23
CA ARG A 544 -24.74 7.96 2.59
C ARG A 544 -24.18 9.38 2.77
N ALA A 545 -22.96 9.66 2.31
CA ALA A 545 -22.38 10.99 2.35
C ALA A 545 -23.18 12.02 1.53
N ALA A 546 -23.68 11.64 0.36
CA ALA A 546 -24.50 12.48 -0.50
C ALA A 546 -25.88 12.75 0.13
N ALA A 547 -26.52 11.74 0.69
CA ALA A 547 -27.80 11.88 1.42
C ALA A 547 -27.67 12.81 2.63
N LEU A 548 -26.63 12.65 3.45
CA LEU A 548 -26.36 13.54 4.59
C LEU A 548 -26.02 14.97 4.13
N ARG A 549 -25.32 15.15 3.00
CA ARG A 549 -25.11 16.48 2.39
C ARG A 549 -26.41 17.11 1.89
N ALA A 550 -27.34 16.32 1.35
CA ALA A 550 -28.66 16.79 0.91
C ALA A 550 -29.56 17.20 2.10
N GLN A 551 -29.38 16.57 3.27
CA GLN A 551 -29.98 16.97 4.55
C GLN A 551 -29.36 18.25 5.15
N GLY A 552 -28.33 18.83 4.50
CA GLY A 552 -27.73 20.12 4.84
C GLY A 552 -26.43 20.05 5.64
N LEU A 553 -26.12 18.92 6.28
CA LEU A 553 -24.98 18.75 7.20
C LEU A 553 -23.65 19.14 6.54
N THR A 554 -22.79 19.87 7.24
CA THR A 554 -21.47 20.27 6.72
C THR A 554 -20.58 19.05 6.48
N PHE A 555 -19.57 19.16 5.61
CA PHE A 555 -18.67 18.04 5.35
C PHE A 555 -17.98 17.49 6.62
N ASN A 556 -17.76 18.30 7.66
CA ASN A 556 -17.19 17.84 8.93
C ASN A 556 -18.19 17.01 9.76
N GLU A 557 -19.48 17.34 9.72
CA GLU A 557 -20.53 16.54 10.36
C GLU A 557 -20.74 15.24 9.58
N VAL A 558 -20.82 15.32 8.25
CA VAL A 558 -20.88 14.13 7.38
C VAL A 558 -19.65 13.22 7.59
N ALA A 559 -18.46 13.77 7.81
CA ALA A 559 -17.29 12.99 8.17
C ALA A 559 -17.47 12.22 9.50
N ARG A 560 -17.93 12.89 10.57
CA ARG A 560 -18.27 12.25 11.84
C ARG A 560 -19.31 11.14 11.67
N HIS A 561 -20.32 11.31 10.82
CA HIS A 561 -21.32 10.28 10.53
C HIS A 561 -20.82 9.08 9.69
N LEU A 562 -19.55 9.08 9.25
CA LEU A 562 -18.93 8.02 8.44
C LEU A 562 -17.70 7.39 9.12
N SER A 563 -16.88 8.17 9.84
CA SER A 563 -15.73 7.68 10.61
C SER A 563 -15.22 8.74 11.60
N PRO A 564 -14.75 8.37 12.81
CA PRO A 564 -14.14 9.32 13.75
C PRO A 564 -12.81 9.90 13.23
N THR A 565 -12.16 9.25 12.26
CA THR A 565 -10.87 9.66 11.68
C THR A 565 -10.99 10.35 10.32
N LEU A 566 -12.18 10.42 9.72
CA LEU A 566 -12.39 11.21 8.50
C LEU A 566 -12.43 12.70 8.83
N THR A 567 -11.77 13.52 8.01
CA THR A 567 -12.00 14.97 8.00
C THR A 567 -13.04 15.34 6.94
N GLY A 568 -13.72 16.48 7.10
CA GLY A 568 -14.60 16.99 6.06
C GLY A 568 -13.89 17.30 4.75
N ARG A 569 -12.57 17.48 4.75
CA ARG A 569 -11.79 17.56 3.51
C ARG A 569 -11.77 16.21 2.79
N ASN A 570 -11.56 15.10 3.49
CA ASN A 570 -11.61 13.76 2.89
C ASN A 570 -12.97 13.53 2.23
N VAL A 571 -14.06 13.79 2.96
CA VAL A 571 -15.43 13.63 2.43
C VAL A 571 -15.70 14.57 1.24
N SER A 572 -15.24 15.82 1.29
CA SER A 572 -15.41 16.78 0.19
C SER A 572 -14.61 16.39 -1.07
N ASP A 573 -13.33 16.02 -0.91
CA ASP A 573 -12.49 15.56 -2.02
C ASP A 573 -12.98 14.21 -2.59
N ALA A 574 -13.61 13.36 -1.77
CA ALA A 574 -14.20 12.08 -2.16
C ALA A 574 -15.55 12.26 -2.90
N LEU A 575 -16.52 12.95 -2.31
CA LEU A 575 -17.80 13.25 -2.96
C LEU A 575 -17.61 13.98 -4.29
N ARG A 576 -16.67 14.93 -4.38
CA ARG A 576 -16.37 15.61 -5.66
C ARG A 576 -15.86 14.63 -6.75
N ARG A 577 -15.21 13.52 -6.38
CA ARG A 577 -14.79 12.48 -7.35
C ARG A 577 -15.94 11.56 -7.79
N TYR A 578 -16.95 11.39 -6.94
CA TYR A 578 -18.11 10.53 -7.18
C TYR A 578 -19.25 11.25 -7.90
N SER A 579 -19.59 12.48 -7.46
CA SER A 579 -20.69 13.28 -8.00
C SER A 579 -20.37 14.04 -9.29
N LEU A 580 -19.10 14.13 -9.70
CA LEU A 580 -18.77 14.55 -11.06
C LEU A 580 -19.00 13.34 -11.98
N PRO A 581 -19.83 13.44 -13.04
CA PRO A 581 -19.92 12.38 -14.04
C PRO A 581 -18.50 12.12 -14.55
N LYS A 582 -18.04 10.85 -14.49
CA LYS A 582 -16.66 10.47 -14.82
C LYS A 582 -16.28 11.13 -16.15
N PRO A 583 -15.38 12.14 -16.15
CA PRO A 583 -15.21 12.99 -17.32
C PRO A 583 -14.67 12.11 -18.44
N VAL A 584 -15.43 12.04 -19.53
CA VAL A 584 -15.21 11.09 -20.63
C VAL A 584 -13.74 11.18 -21.05
N ARG A 585 -13.01 10.09 -20.84
CA ARG A 585 -11.56 9.99 -21.04
C ARG A 585 -11.19 9.65 -22.48
N GLU A 586 -12.09 9.92 -23.42
CA GLU A 586 -11.77 9.95 -24.84
C GLU A 586 -10.61 10.95 -25.03
N PRO A 587 -9.43 10.50 -25.52
CA PRO A 587 -8.41 11.43 -25.97
C PRO A 587 -8.97 12.24 -27.14
N ILE A 588 -8.51 13.47 -27.28
CA ILE A 588 -8.86 14.31 -28.43
C ILE A 588 -8.26 13.66 -29.67
N SER A 589 -9.06 13.46 -30.73
CA SER A 589 -8.58 12.80 -31.94
C SER A 589 -7.55 13.67 -32.68
N VAL A 590 -6.83 13.10 -33.65
CA VAL A 590 -5.91 13.88 -34.49
C VAL A 590 -6.71 14.91 -35.31
N ASP A 591 -7.84 14.50 -35.87
CA ASP A 591 -8.73 15.38 -36.64
C ASP A 591 -9.31 16.51 -35.77
N GLU A 592 -9.68 16.21 -34.51
CA GLU A 592 -10.09 17.22 -33.53
C GLU A 592 -8.93 18.16 -33.15
N LEU A 593 -7.69 17.66 -33.04
CA LEU A 593 -6.50 18.49 -32.75
C LEU A 593 -6.16 19.45 -33.91
N ASP A 594 -6.35 19.01 -35.15
CA ASP A 594 -6.09 19.80 -36.34
C ASP A 594 -7.22 20.82 -36.57
N GLU A 595 -8.49 20.43 -36.35
CA GLU A 595 -9.63 21.37 -36.39
C GLU A 595 -9.60 22.39 -35.23
N ILE A 596 -9.18 22.01 -34.01
CA ILE A 596 -8.88 22.97 -32.93
C ILE A 596 -7.83 23.99 -33.41
N SER A 597 -6.79 23.52 -34.13
CA SER A 597 -5.73 24.41 -34.62
C SER A 597 -6.26 25.36 -35.69
N ARG A 598 -7.04 24.85 -36.65
CA ARG A 598 -7.72 25.63 -37.69
C ARG A 598 -8.66 26.70 -37.10
N LEU A 599 -9.42 26.37 -36.05
CA LEU A 599 -10.31 27.32 -35.37
C LEU A 599 -9.54 28.35 -34.51
N VAL A 600 -8.38 27.98 -33.95
CA VAL A 600 -7.49 28.95 -33.30
C VAL A 600 -6.95 29.95 -34.33
N ASP A 601 -6.49 29.49 -35.49
CA ASP A 601 -6.03 30.36 -36.58
C ASP A 601 -7.17 31.25 -37.13
N GLU A 602 -8.39 30.71 -37.25
CA GLU A 602 -9.57 31.46 -37.71
C GLU A 602 -9.97 32.58 -36.73
N TYR A 603 -9.76 32.42 -35.43
CA TYR A 603 -10.34 33.29 -34.39
C TYR A 603 -9.34 34.04 -33.51
N ALA A 604 -8.03 33.77 -33.61
CA ALA A 604 -7.01 34.48 -32.86
C ALA A 604 -7.10 36.00 -33.06
N GLY A 605 -7.11 36.75 -31.95
CA GLY A 605 -7.24 38.21 -31.96
C GLY A 605 -8.63 38.75 -32.32
N LYS A 606 -9.61 37.90 -32.67
CA LYS A 606 -11.03 38.28 -32.88
C LYS A 606 -11.88 38.10 -31.61
N TYR A 607 -11.39 37.31 -30.66
CA TYR A 607 -12.03 36.99 -29.38
C TYR A 607 -10.99 36.98 -28.27
N THR A 608 -11.40 37.21 -27.01
CA THR A 608 -10.54 36.93 -25.86
C THR A 608 -10.24 35.44 -25.73
N VAL A 609 -9.17 35.07 -25.03
CA VAL A 609 -8.78 33.68 -24.80
C VAL A 609 -9.89 32.86 -24.13
N ALA A 610 -10.69 33.48 -23.25
CA ALA A 610 -11.81 32.81 -22.59
C ALA A 610 -12.95 32.49 -23.57
N GLU A 611 -13.38 33.50 -24.35
CA GLU A 611 -14.41 33.33 -25.38
C GLU A 611 -13.97 32.36 -26.47
N LEU A 612 -12.69 32.40 -26.86
CA LEU A 612 -12.11 31.50 -27.85
C LEU A 612 -12.13 30.03 -27.39
N ILE A 613 -11.78 29.76 -26.13
CA ILE A 613 -11.85 28.41 -25.55
C ILE A 613 -13.30 27.90 -25.57
N ASP A 614 -14.26 28.68 -25.09
CA ASP A 614 -15.65 28.21 -25.03
C ASP A 614 -16.33 28.14 -26.40
N LYS A 615 -15.94 29.01 -27.36
CA LYS A 615 -16.40 28.94 -28.76
C LYS A 615 -15.93 27.63 -29.43
N ILE A 616 -14.65 27.30 -29.33
CA ILE A 616 -14.08 26.05 -29.88
C ILE A 616 -14.73 24.82 -29.22
N ARG A 617 -14.86 24.82 -27.88
CA ARG A 617 -15.54 23.76 -27.13
C ARG A 617 -16.98 23.52 -27.59
N THR A 618 -17.70 24.61 -27.92
CA THR A 618 -19.09 24.56 -28.36
C THR A 618 -19.21 24.05 -29.80
N GLN A 619 -18.39 24.57 -30.73
CA GLN A 619 -18.41 24.15 -32.13
C GLN A 619 -18.03 22.68 -32.33
N LEU A 620 -17.07 22.18 -31.55
CA LEU A 620 -16.58 20.79 -31.65
C LEU A 620 -17.26 19.85 -30.65
N ASN A 621 -18.29 20.30 -29.94
CA ASN A 621 -19.07 19.53 -28.96
C ASN A 621 -18.21 18.77 -27.91
N LEU A 622 -17.02 19.30 -27.57
CA LEU A 622 -16.02 18.61 -26.73
C LEU A 622 -16.42 18.51 -25.23
N GLY A 623 -17.57 19.08 -24.88
CA GLY A 623 -18.23 18.93 -23.58
C GLY A 623 -17.30 19.20 -22.38
N ASN A 624 -17.26 18.23 -21.48
CA ASN A 624 -16.40 18.22 -20.29
C ASN A 624 -15.28 17.15 -20.36
N ARG A 625 -14.79 16.81 -21.57
CA ARG A 625 -13.59 15.95 -21.72
C ARG A 625 -12.41 16.60 -20.97
N LEU A 626 -11.78 15.86 -20.06
CA LEU A 626 -10.92 16.41 -18.99
C LEU A 626 -9.81 17.34 -19.49
N ASN A 627 -9.21 17.02 -20.64
CA ASN A 627 -8.03 17.69 -21.16
C ASN A 627 -8.36 18.83 -22.15
N CYS A 628 -9.62 18.97 -22.59
CA CYS A 628 -10.01 19.89 -23.67
C CYS A 628 -9.60 21.35 -23.42
N HIS A 629 -9.95 21.93 -22.27
CA HIS A 629 -9.55 23.30 -21.94
C HIS A 629 -8.02 23.47 -21.97
N SER A 630 -7.26 22.47 -21.51
CA SER A 630 -5.79 22.51 -21.50
C SER A 630 -5.22 22.46 -22.92
N THR A 631 -5.69 21.54 -23.75
CA THR A 631 -5.26 21.39 -25.15
C THR A 631 -5.56 22.63 -25.98
N VAL A 632 -6.79 23.15 -25.91
CA VAL A 632 -7.15 24.40 -26.60
C VAL A 632 -6.31 25.57 -26.07
N SER A 633 -6.10 25.69 -24.75
CA SER A 633 -5.20 26.73 -24.18
C SER A 633 -3.75 26.61 -24.69
N LEU A 634 -3.25 25.40 -24.93
CA LEU A 634 -1.90 25.17 -25.45
C LEU A 634 -1.80 25.50 -26.96
N ARG A 635 -2.81 25.17 -27.76
CA ARG A 635 -2.88 25.60 -29.17
C ARG A 635 -2.96 27.12 -29.31
N ILE A 636 -3.81 27.78 -28.50
CA ILE A 636 -3.87 29.25 -28.41
C ILE A 636 -2.50 29.82 -28.00
N ALA A 637 -1.80 29.19 -27.04
CA ALA A 637 -0.47 29.65 -26.61
C ALA A 637 0.63 29.48 -27.67
N ALA A 638 0.50 28.50 -28.55
CA ALA A 638 1.41 28.26 -29.66
C ALA A 638 1.16 29.22 -30.84
N HIS A 639 -0.05 29.75 -30.99
CA HIS A 639 -0.39 30.62 -32.11
C HIS A 639 0.37 31.98 -32.07
N PRO A 640 0.96 32.46 -33.19
CA PRO A 640 1.84 33.64 -33.21
C PRO A 640 1.28 34.91 -32.54
N HIS A 641 -0.01 35.22 -32.74
CA HIS A 641 -0.65 36.40 -32.11
C HIS A 641 -0.50 36.41 -30.58
N TYR A 642 -0.72 35.26 -29.93
CA TYR A 642 -0.60 35.15 -28.49
C TYR A 642 0.86 34.95 -28.06
N GLN A 643 1.73 34.32 -28.87
CA GLN A 643 3.17 34.33 -28.61
C GLN A 643 3.73 35.76 -28.54
N THR A 644 3.30 36.66 -29.43
CA THR A 644 3.65 38.08 -29.39
C THR A 644 3.17 38.72 -28.09
N LYS A 645 1.86 38.64 -27.75
CA LYS A 645 1.34 39.13 -26.45
C LYS A 645 2.15 38.59 -25.27
N ILE A 646 2.44 37.29 -25.24
CA ILE A 646 3.16 36.60 -24.17
C ILE A 646 4.62 37.07 -24.06
N ARG A 647 5.29 37.35 -25.18
CA ARG A 647 6.67 37.85 -25.20
C ARG A 647 6.76 39.29 -24.71
N ASP A 648 5.76 40.10 -25.03
CA ASP A 648 5.78 41.55 -24.82
C ASP A 648 5.25 41.96 -23.42
N ILE A 649 4.99 40.99 -22.52
CA ILE A 649 4.71 41.19 -21.09
C ILE A 649 5.98 41.56 -20.33
N ASP A 650 5.94 42.61 -19.49
CA ASP A 650 6.94 42.81 -18.45
C ASP A 650 6.71 41.80 -17.31
N TYR A 651 7.53 40.76 -17.29
CA TYR A 651 7.47 39.72 -16.27
C TYR A 651 8.04 40.15 -14.92
N ASN A 652 8.81 41.23 -14.83
CA ASN A 652 9.35 41.74 -13.57
C ASN A 652 8.28 42.54 -12.82
N ASP A 653 7.51 43.38 -13.51
CA ASP A 653 6.27 43.97 -12.98
C ASP A 653 5.32 42.88 -12.51
N LEU A 654 4.99 41.92 -13.39
CA LEU A 654 4.06 40.85 -13.07
C LEU A 654 4.53 39.98 -11.90
N ALA A 655 5.83 39.69 -11.79
CA ALA A 655 6.40 38.99 -10.63
C ALA A 655 6.26 39.80 -9.34
N SER A 656 6.50 41.11 -9.38
CA SER A 656 6.36 42.01 -8.23
C SER A 656 4.90 42.09 -7.78
N ARG A 657 3.96 42.34 -8.69
CA ARG A 657 2.51 42.38 -8.43
C ARG A 657 1.98 41.06 -7.86
N ILE A 658 2.54 39.91 -8.26
CA ILE A 658 2.20 38.59 -7.68
C ILE A 658 2.85 38.40 -6.30
N ALA A 659 4.12 38.78 -6.10
CA ALA A 659 4.82 38.65 -4.82
C ALA A 659 4.23 39.55 -3.72
N GLU A 660 3.76 40.74 -4.10
CA GLU A 660 3.01 41.64 -3.23
C GLU A 660 1.59 41.15 -2.95
N GLY A 661 1.05 40.25 -3.77
CA GLY A 661 -0.32 39.73 -3.67
C GLY A 661 -1.39 40.63 -4.30
N GLN A 662 -1.00 41.60 -5.13
CA GLN A 662 -1.93 42.48 -5.86
C GLN A 662 -2.75 41.72 -6.92
N THR A 663 -2.15 40.70 -7.56
CA THR A 663 -2.83 39.83 -8.54
C THR A 663 -2.38 38.38 -8.38
N THR A 664 -2.98 37.47 -9.14
CA THR A 664 -2.60 36.07 -9.24
C THR A 664 -2.38 35.68 -10.70
N VAL A 665 -1.62 34.63 -10.99
CA VAL A 665 -1.42 34.12 -12.37
C VAL A 665 -2.75 33.83 -13.10
N LYS A 666 -3.85 33.52 -12.37
CA LYS A 666 -5.18 33.35 -12.97
C LYS A 666 -5.83 34.69 -13.35
N LEU A 667 -5.68 35.72 -12.52
CA LEU A 667 -6.23 37.05 -12.76
C LEU A 667 -5.42 37.77 -13.85
N ALA A 668 -4.09 37.81 -13.72
CA ALA A 668 -3.18 38.37 -14.72
C ALA A 668 -3.35 37.75 -16.12
N ALA A 669 -3.59 36.43 -16.23
CA ALA A 669 -3.89 35.78 -17.51
C ALA A 669 -5.19 36.29 -18.16
N LYS A 670 -6.18 36.70 -17.34
CA LYS A 670 -7.42 37.32 -17.81
C LYS A 670 -7.23 38.82 -18.11
N GLU A 671 -6.48 39.54 -17.28
CA GLU A 671 -6.15 40.96 -17.47
C GLU A 671 -5.38 41.20 -18.77
N LEU A 672 -4.40 40.33 -19.06
CA LEU A 672 -3.49 40.43 -20.21
C LEU A 672 -3.98 39.70 -21.47
N ASP A 673 -5.14 39.04 -21.39
CA ASP A 673 -5.73 38.20 -22.45
C ASP A 673 -4.74 37.19 -23.06
N VAL A 674 -4.17 36.33 -22.20
CA VAL A 674 -3.20 35.28 -22.57
C VAL A 674 -3.53 33.93 -21.92
N PRO A 675 -3.20 32.79 -22.57
CA PRO A 675 -3.41 31.47 -21.98
C PRO A 675 -2.68 31.27 -20.65
N ARG A 676 -3.46 31.03 -19.59
CA ARG A 676 -2.98 30.74 -18.23
C ARG A 676 -1.85 29.69 -18.17
N PRO A 677 -1.85 28.57 -18.93
CA PRO A 677 -0.75 27.60 -18.88
C PRO A 677 0.59 28.18 -19.33
N ALA A 678 0.59 29.03 -20.37
CA ALA A 678 1.79 29.66 -20.89
C ALA A 678 2.34 30.72 -19.91
N LEU A 679 1.45 31.56 -19.36
CA LEU A 679 1.81 32.53 -18.34
C LEU A 679 2.36 31.83 -17.08
N ALA A 680 1.73 30.74 -16.64
CA ALA A 680 2.21 29.95 -15.50
C ALA A 680 3.58 29.30 -15.76
N SER A 681 3.82 28.76 -16.95
CA SER A 681 5.13 28.20 -17.35
C SER A 681 6.23 29.26 -17.35
N ARG A 682 5.98 30.43 -17.95
CA ARG A 682 6.91 31.57 -17.93
C ARG A 682 7.16 32.06 -16.50
N MET A 683 6.12 32.20 -15.67
CA MET A 683 6.23 32.59 -14.26
C MET A 683 6.95 31.53 -13.40
N GLN A 684 6.91 30.24 -13.74
CA GLN A 684 7.71 29.21 -13.06
C GLN A 684 9.20 29.31 -13.43
N ASN A 685 9.50 29.50 -14.71
CA ASN A 685 10.88 29.69 -15.18
C ASN A 685 11.51 30.94 -14.56
N ILE A 686 10.76 32.05 -14.51
CA ILE A 686 11.20 33.30 -13.89
C ILE A 686 11.23 33.17 -12.37
N GLY A 687 10.25 32.48 -11.76
CA GLY A 687 10.18 32.13 -10.34
C GLY A 687 11.33 31.27 -9.83
N SER A 688 12.17 30.70 -10.71
CA SER A 688 13.44 30.07 -10.33
C SER A 688 14.56 31.08 -10.00
N LYS A 689 14.37 32.37 -10.31
CA LYS A 689 15.41 33.42 -10.24
C LYS A 689 15.02 34.82 -9.68
N PRO A 690 13.86 35.10 -9.03
CA PRO A 690 13.64 36.43 -8.44
C PRO A 690 14.33 36.57 -7.07
N PHE A 691 14.60 35.44 -6.42
CA PHE A 691 15.15 35.35 -5.07
C PHE A 691 16.32 34.38 -5.06
N SER A 692 17.50 34.86 -4.66
CA SER A 692 18.72 34.06 -4.62
C SER A 692 18.51 32.75 -3.84
N SER A 693 18.87 31.62 -4.45
CA SER A 693 18.88 30.32 -3.77
C SER A 693 19.98 30.24 -2.70
N LYS A 694 21.06 31.02 -2.86
CA LYS A 694 22.08 31.20 -1.83
C LYS A 694 21.52 32.03 -0.69
N TRP A 695 21.70 31.53 0.53
CA TRP A 695 21.42 32.25 1.76
C TRP A 695 22.72 32.86 2.29
N THR A 696 22.69 34.14 2.62
CA THR A 696 23.75 34.81 3.39
C THR A 696 23.55 34.53 4.89
N GLU A 697 24.61 34.69 5.68
CA GLU A 697 24.53 34.55 7.14
C GLU A 697 23.55 35.56 7.76
N GLU A 698 23.46 36.75 7.18
CA GLU A 698 22.53 37.82 7.59
C GLU A 698 21.06 37.42 7.41
N GLU A 699 20.72 36.81 6.26
CA GLU A 699 19.38 36.26 6.00
C GLU A 699 19.06 35.07 6.91
N ILE A 700 20.06 34.22 7.21
CA ILE A 700 19.91 33.08 8.13
C ILE A 700 19.67 33.57 9.55
N ARG A 701 20.42 34.57 10.03
CA ARG A 701 20.25 35.12 11.38
C ARG A 701 18.85 35.73 11.54
N LYS A 702 18.45 36.61 10.61
CA LYS A 702 17.08 37.18 10.58
C LYS A 702 15.97 36.13 10.56
N LEU A 703 16.17 35.00 9.87
CA LEU A 703 15.22 33.88 9.87
C LEU A 703 15.19 33.16 11.23
N ILE A 704 16.35 32.94 11.86
CA ILE A 704 16.46 32.35 13.19
C ILE A 704 15.77 33.25 14.22
N ASP A 705 16.13 34.54 14.27
CA ASP A 705 15.58 35.54 15.19
C ASP A 705 14.05 35.62 15.07
N TYR A 706 13.52 35.66 13.83
CA TYR A 706 12.08 35.66 13.58
C TYR A 706 11.39 34.37 14.04
N VAL A 707 11.96 33.20 13.74
CA VAL A 707 11.36 31.91 14.11
C VAL A 707 11.43 31.66 15.63
N GLN A 708 12.46 32.17 16.31
CA GLN A 708 12.57 32.11 17.78
C GLN A 708 11.65 33.13 18.49
N GLY A 709 11.45 34.31 17.91
CA GLY A 709 10.51 35.32 18.44
C GLY A 709 9.03 34.98 18.22
N CYS A 710 8.71 33.99 17.38
CA CYS A 710 7.34 33.55 17.14
C CYS A 710 6.82 32.62 18.26
N VAL A 711 5.92 33.13 19.10
CA VAL A 711 5.17 32.32 20.11
C VAL A 711 4.22 31.31 19.43
N SER A 712 3.73 31.62 18.23
CA SER A 712 2.89 30.76 17.40
C SER A 712 3.65 30.20 16.19
N LYS A 713 2.97 29.41 15.34
CA LYS A 713 3.53 28.99 14.04
C LYS A 713 3.98 30.23 13.23
N PRO A 714 5.25 30.30 12.75
CA PRO A 714 5.75 31.48 12.04
C PRO A 714 5.01 31.76 10.73
N ASP A 715 4.64 33.02 10.48
CA ASP A 715 4.14 33.45 9.18
C ASP A 715 5.32 33.72 8.23
N PHE A 716 5.61 32.77 7.35
CA PHE A 716 6.64 32.91 6.34
C PHE A 716 6.24 33.82 5.16
N VAL A 717 4.96 34.18 4.99
CA VAL A 717 4.51 35.15 3.98
C VAL A 717 4.84 36.56 4.45
N TYR A 718 4.52 36.90 5.70
CA TYR A 718 4.95 38.16 6.32
C TYR A 718 6.47 38.29 6.31
N PHE A 719 7.20 37.28 6.81
CA PHE A 719 8.67 37.33 6.85
C PHE A 719 9.30 37.39 5.45
N SER A 720 8.72 36.74 4.44
CA SER A 720 9.17 36.85 3.05
C SER A 720 9.09 38.29 2.52
N LYS A 721 8.00 39.02 2.84
CA LYS A 721 7.88 40.46 2.51
C LYS A 721 8.88 41.33 3.27
N VAL A 722 9.11 41.06 4.56
CA VAL A 722 10.07 41.83 5.38
C VAL A 722 11.53 41.58 4.95
N LEU A 723 11.88 40.35 4.60
CA LEU A 723 13.23 39.99 4.18
C LEU A 723 13.53 40.42 2.73
N GLY A 724 12.52 40.46 1.85
CA GLY A 724 12.60 40.99 0.47
C GLY A 724 13.43 40.18 -0.53
N THR A 725 14.29 39.25 -0.06
CA THR A 725 15.26 38.51 -0.88
C THR A 725 15.00 37.00 -0.98
N LYS A 726 13.95 36.51 -0.30
CA LYS A 726 13.58 35.09 -0.20
C LYS A 726 12.05 34.91 -0.19
N SER A 727 11.54 33.93 -0.93
CA SER A 727 10.12 33.53 -0.90
C SER A 727 9.75 32.80 0.40
N SER A 728 8.46 32.84 0.77
CA SER A 728 7.92 32.11 1.93
C SER A 728 8.24 30.62 1.92
N THR A 729 8.22 29.99 0.74
CA THR A 729 8.63 28.59 0.53
C THR A 729 10.12 28.37 0.79
N GLN A 730 11.00 29.30 0.38
CA GLN A 730 12.43 29.24 0.73
C GLN A 730 12.64 29.40 2.24
N CYS A 731 11.97 30.36 2.89
CA CYS A 731 12.06 30.57 4.33
C CYS A 731 11.59 29.35 5.14
N SER A 732 10.46 28.75 4.74
CA SER A 732 9.95 27.52 5.36
C SER A 732 10.91 26.34 5.18
N ARG A 733 11.46 26.14 3.97
CA ARG A 733 12.43 25.06 3.69
C ARG A 733 13.74 25.26 4.47
N LYS A 734 14.26 26.49 4.53
CA LYS A 734 15.48 26.78 5.29
C LYS A 734 15.29 26.62 6.79
N THR A 735 14.11 27.00 7.32
CA THR A 735 13.74 26.72 8.72
C THR A 735 13.78 25.22 9.02
N PHE A 736 13.24 24.38 8.12
CA PHE A 736 13.28 22.92 8.29
C PHE A 736 14.71 22.36 8.21
N GLU A 737 15.54 22.86 7.29
CA GLU A 737 16.97 22.50 7.21
C GLU A 737 17.72 22.86 8.50
N LEU A 738 17.49 24.07 9.04
CA LEU A 738 18.11 24.54 10.30
C LEU A 738 17.67 23.70 11.51
N LYS A 739 16.39 23.28 11.57
CA LYS A 739 15.91 22.34 12.60
C LYS A 739 16.52 20.95 12.46
N ARG A 740 16.65 20.43 11.23
CA ARG A 740 17.34 19.15 10.97
C ARG A 740 18.83 19.19 11.33
N LYS A 741 19.45 20.38 11.32
CA LYS A 741 20.84 20.63 11.75
C LYS A 741 20.99 21.01 13.23
N GLY A 742 19.91 20.99 14.01
CA GLY A 742 19.94 21.38 15.44
C GLY A 742 20.13 22.88 15.72
N VAL A 743 20.26 23.72 14.69
CA VAL A 743 20.47 25.18 14.82
C VAL A 743 19.20 25.90 15.29
N LEU A 744 18.03 25.32 15.03
CA LEU A 744 16.75 25.76 15.57
C LEU A 744 16.12 24.61 16.39
N PRO A 745 15.57 24.89 17.59
CA PRO A 745 14.85 23.87 18.32
C PRO A 745 13.56 23.46 17.60
N TYR A 746 13.19 22.19 17.74
CA TYR A 746 11.80 21.79 17.54
C TYR A 746 10.96 22.41 18.66
N PRO A 747 9.72 22.88 18.39
CA PRO A 747 8.82 23.25 19.46
C PRO A 747 8.58 22.01 20.34
N PRO A 748 8.36 22.18 21.66
CA PRO A 748 7.93 21.06 22.49
C PRO A 748 6.65 20.46 21.90
N THR A 749 6.58 19.14 21.81
CA THR A 749 5.36 18.44 21.41
C THR A 749 4.35 18.59 22.54
N ILE A 750 3.21 19.22 22.23
CA ILE A 750 2.04 19.38 23.10
C ILE A 750 1.02 18.31 22.72
#